data_AF-A0A516GDA1-F1
#
_entry.id   AF-A0A516GDA1-F1
#
_cell.length_a   1.000
_cell.length_b   1.000
_cell.length_c   1.000
_cell.angle_alpha   90.00
_cell.angle_beta   90.00
_cell.angle_gamma   90.00
#
_symmetry.space_group_name_H-M   'P 1'
#
loop_
_entity.id
_entity.type
_entity.pdbx_description
1 polymer ?
#
loop_
_entity_poly.entity_id
_entity_poly.type
_entity_poly.pdbx_seq_one_letter_code
_entity_poly.pdbx_strand_id
1 'polypeptide(L)'
;MPLRARPTLLVVLTLLWGLVAWGAGAPVPSATASPPASVATTNATDGVPTTGLTSYEDMVKELIRLRDRHGVQLEHAGTSNEGRSVWLAGVGHGPRTVLVIAQQHGNEPHGSEAALDYLHTLATGNSPALRTIRDELTIWVMPRVNPDGAARSWRQNVDPECDPEIRDCTPGRGIDPNRWHDPRIPTQDVPAPETVAVREVFDQVQPELVLDLHGQLSYVDGDEAPITASIAWPVINSEDLTPEREAAVAYAKQVSVLMADSVEADPRGVVSQYPLGSGDLLTARNAYGWHGAATVLFEQRSDGGVRDLQPRINEAYDALMTVTTAVADGSVHDVDPVLADAIPEQGLQVGPEQPKLPRSCPASHGVRGTGEVLDVDESVYDLVTTHATRVVATGSDAYDRPTTEQACDLGNAFDLLDKGKVVDAADLVAPYDYSVLRVTDPGTGREHLALAEDPDGTGRYARGWGFFVHSPDASSATTVIAAYPVSATFSERLAAQFFAADDAQNLLVAGAHRTANRADADTYEPANPTTASESALRRVAMQAVDKGETSLQVLGATRDGNEVPLTSGTVPPTDLAETLDSALTSAGYPTCLYADGTCEDLGSTGNLLVQDARATKAEPLVIYPSYGIRGTLAAREKLAGVLAGIL
;
A
#
# COMPACT_ATOMS: atom_id res chain seq x y z
N MET A 1 44.80 15.03 -60.41
CA MET A 1 44.99 16.37 -61.03
C MET A 1 43.79 16.65 -61.95
N PRO A 2 43.29 17.89 -62.01
CA PRO A 2 42.15 18.29 -61.17
C PRO A 2 40.98 18.91 -61.96
N LEU A 3 39.80 19.00 -61.33
CA LEU A 3 38.72 19.92 -61.72
C LEU A 3 38.21 20.68 -60.48
N ARG A 4 38.01 21.99 -60.68
CA ARG A 4 37.77 23.05 -59.71
C ARG A 4 36.33 23.09 -59.17
N ALA A 5 36.24 23.64 -57.96
CA ALA A 5 35.06 23.89 -57.14
C ALA A 5 34.06 24.94 -57.68
N ARG A 6 32.81 24.87 -57.18
CA ARG A 6 31.83 25.97 -57.10
C ARG A 6 31.20 25.99 -55.69
N PRO A 7 30.94 27.17 -55.09
CA PRO A 7 30.40 27.28 -53.73
C PRO A 7 28.88 27.43 -53.69
N THR A 8 28.32 27.04 -52.54
CA THR A 8 26.90 26.99 -52.17
C THR A 8 26.39 28.36 -51.70
N LEU A 9 25.12 28.65 -52.04
CA LEU A 9 24.40 29.89 -51.80
C LEU A 9 23.80 29.92 -50.37
N LEU A 10 24.05 31.00 -49.62
CA LEU A 10 23.42 31.32 -48.34
C LEU A 10 22.30 32.35 -48.61
N VAL A 11 21.05 32.05 -48.24
CA VAL A 11 19.93 33.02 -48.31
C VAL A 11 19.56 33.40 -46.88
N VAL A 12 19.77 34.68 -46.56
CA VAL A 12 19.31 35.36 -45.36
C VAL A 12 17.93 35.92 -45.64
N LEU A 13 16.94 35.65 -44.79
CA LEU A 13 15.61 36.25 -44.85
C LEU A 13 15.29 36.91 -43.51
N THR A 14 15.20 38.24 -43.57
CA THR A 14 14.88 39.18 -42.51
C THR A 14 13.37 39.21 -42.24
N LEU A 15 12.96 39.12 -40.97
CA LEU A 15 11.57 39.33 -40.53
C LEU A 15 11.41 40.74 -39.96
N LEU A 16 10.55 41.50 -40.64
CA LEU A 16 10.16 42.88 -40.34
C LEU A 16 9.12 42.94 -39.21
N TRP A 17 9.34 43.87 -38.29
CA TRP A 17 8.38 44.32 -37.28
C TRP A 17 7.16 44.99 -37.92
N GLY A 18 5.96 44.57 -37.52
CA GLY A 18 4.70 45.24 -37.82
C GLY A 18 4.02 45.70 -36.53
N LEU A 19 4.06 47.02 -36.28
CA LEU A 19 3.23 47.71 -35.29
C LEU A 19 1.76 47.67 -35.74
N VAL A 20 0.86 47.19 -34.87
CA VAL A 20 -0.59 47.43 -34.99
C VAL A 20 -1.06 48.16 -33.73
N ALA A 21 -1.69 49.30 -33.97
CA ALA A 21 -2.14 50.28 -32.99
C ALA A 21 -3.39 49.84 -32.23
N TRP A 22 -3.46 50.28 -30.97
CA TRP A 22 -4.62 50.23 -30.07
C TRP A 22 -5.90 50.79 -30.71
N GLY A 23 -6.97 49.98 -30.68
CA GLY A 23 -8.35 50.41 -30.86
C GLY A 23 -9.10 50.32 -29.52
N ALA A 24 -9.76 51.41 -29.15
CA ALA A 24 -10.47 51.60 -27.90
C ALA A 24 -11.56 50.55 -27.62
N GLY A 25 -11.64 50.12 -26.36
CA GLY A 25 -12.53 49.07 -25.86
C GLY A 25 -14.02 49.40 -25.94
N ALA A 26 -14.79 48.37 -26.24
CA ALA A 26 -16.20 48.27 -25.87
C ALA A 26 -16.30 47.55 -24.51
N PRO A 27 -17.21 47.96 -23.60
CA PRO A 27 -17.34 47.31 -22.31
C PRO A 27 -18.02 45.93 -22.48
N VAL A 28 -17.33 44.87 -22.07
CA VAL A 28 -17.93 43.54 -21.88
C VAL A 28 -18.77 43.61 -20.60
N PRO A 29 -20.04 43.17 -20.60
CA PRO A 29 -20.87 43.22 -19.41
C PRO A 29 -20.32 42.27 -18.34
N SER A 30 -20.09 42.80 -17.13
CA SER A 30 -19.79 42.02 -15.94
C SER A 30 -20.94 41.07 -15.63
N ALA A 31 -20.78 39.79 -15.97
CA ALA A 31 -21.63 38.73 -15.46
C ALA A 31 -21.17 38.43 -14.02
N THR A 32 -21.81 39.07 -13.05
CA THR A 32 -21.77 38.64 -11.65
C THR A 32 -22.49 37.31 -11.54
N ALA A 33 -21.75 36.20 -11.70
CA ALA A 33 -22.24 34.89 -11.33
C ALA A 33 -22.21 34.80 -9.80
N SER A 34 -23.39 34.86 -9.17
CA SER A 34 -23.55 34.48 -7.77
C SER A 34 -23.18 33.00 -7.62
N PRO A 35 -22.47 32.60 -6.54
CA PRO A 35 -22.20 31.19 -6.30
C PRO A 35 -23.53 30.45 -6.09
N PRO A 36 -23.72 29.26 -6.71
CA PRO A 36 -24.90 28.45 -6.44
C PRO A 36 -24.88 28.00 -4.97
N ALA A 37 -26.09 27.96 -4.39
CA ALA A 37 -26.34 27.65 -3.00
C ALA A 37 -25.72 26.31 -2.57
N SER A 38 -25.15 26.30 -1.37
CA SER A 38 -24.61 25.14 -0.67
C SER A 38 -25.60 23.96 -0.67
N VAL A 39 -25.28 22.91 -1.41
CA VAL A 39 -25.89 21.60 -1.21
C VAL A 39 -25.08 20.90 -0.13
N ALA A 40 -25.68 20.74 1.04
CA ALA A 40 -25.16 19.90 2.10
C ALA A 40 -25.14 18.45 1.61
N THR A 41 -23.97 17.87 1.43
CA THR A 41 -23.79 16.44 1.12
C THR A 41 -23.21 15.71 2.33
N THR A 42 -24.09 14.91 2.91
CA THR A 42 -23.92 13.74 3.76
C THR A 42 -22.55 13.07 3.77
N ASN A 43 -22.07 12.78 4.99
CA ASN A 43 -20.92 11.94 5.32
C ASN A 43 -20.98 10.58 4.61
N ALA A 44 -20.04 10.33 3.70
CA ALA A 44 -19.62 9.00 3.30
C ALA A 44 -18.21 8.80 3.85
N THR A 45 -18.08 7.89 4.81
CA THR A 45 -16.85 7.55 5.52
C THR A 45 -16.11 6.47 4.75
N ASP A 46 -14.96 6.82 4.21
CA ASP A 46 -13.78 5.96 4.01
C ASP A 46 -12.57 6.90 3.89
N GLY A 47 -11.90 7.18 5.01
CA GLY A 47 -10.77 8.11 5.04
C GLY A 47 -10.41 8.58 6.45
N VAL A 48 -9.15 9.00 6.62
CA VAL A 48 -8.62 9.65 7.83
C VAL A 48 -9.57 10.75 8.29
N PRO A 49 -9.91 10.88 9.59
CA PRO A 49 -10.84 11.91 10.05
C PRO A 49 -10.39 13.32 9.63
N THR A 50 -11.23 14.05 8.89
CA THR A 50 -10.95 15.40 8.38
C THR A 50 -11.01 16.50 9.44
N THR A 51 -11.34 16.16 10.69
CA THR A 51 -11.37 17.11 11.80
C THR A 51 -9.96 17.56 12.15
N GLY A 52 -9.54 18.73 11.65
CA GLY A 52 -8.24 19.34 11.92
C GLY A 52 -7.42 19.72 10.68
N LEU A 53 -7.82 19.28 9.48
CA LEU A 53 -7.15 19.61 8.22
C LEU A 53 -7.67 20.92 7.59
N THR A 54 -6.84 21.62 6.83
CA THR A 54 -7.21 22.87 6.17
C THR A 54 -8.07 22.60 4.94
N SER A 55 -9.31 23.12 4.95
CA SER A 55 -10.23 23.04 3.80
C SER A 55 -9.64 23.75 2.57
N TYR A 56 -10.11 23.40 1.37
CA TYR A 56 -9.66 24.08 0.15
C TYR A 56 -9.93 25.60 0.23
N GLU A 57 -11.12 25.97 0.71
CA GLU A 57 -11.53 27.38 0.84
C GLU A 57 -10.68 28.14 1.86
N ASP A 58 -10.31 27.51 2.98
CA ASP A 58 -9.45 28.15 3.98
C ASP A 58 -8.00 28.24 3.53
N MET A 59 -7.49 27.24 2.81
CA MET A 59 -6.19 27.31 2.13
C MET A 59 -6.15 28.51 1.18
N VAL A 60 -7.15 28.66 0.30
CA VAL A 60 -7.21 29.78 -0.65
C VAL A 60 -7.28 31.14 0.07
N LYS A 61 -8.05 31.25 1.15
CA LYS A 61 -8.10 32.46 1.98
C LYS A 61 -6.73 32.80 2.56
N GLU A 62 -5.99 31.81 3.05
CA GLU A 62 -4.66 32.03 3.61
C GLU A 62 -3.66 32.45 2.53
N LEU A 63 -3.63 31.77 1.39
CA LEU A 63 -2.76 32.16 0.26
C LEU A 63 -3.01 33.60 -0.20
N ILE A 64 -4.28 33.99 -0.34
CA ILE A 64 -4.68 35.37 -0.67
C ILE A 64 -4.21 36.35 0.40
N ARG A 65 -4.37 36.00 1.68
CA ARG A 65 -3.93 36.83 2.80
C ARG A 65 -2.40 37.01 2.79
N LEU A 66 -1.64 35.94 2.57
CA LEU A 66 -0.17 35.98 2.48
C LEU A 66 0.29 36.86 1.32
N ARG A 67 -0.36 36.76 0.15
CA ARG A 67 -0.13 37.67 -0.98
C ARG A 67 -0.36 39.13 -0.59
N ASP A 68 -1.54 39.44 -0.05
CA ASP A 68 -1.97 40.82 0.18
C ASP A 68 -1.21 41.51 1.33
N ARG A 69 -0.75 40.76 2.34
CA ARG A 69 -0.12 41.32 3.55
C ARG A 69 1.39 41.12 3.62
N HIS A 70 1.91 40.07 2.97
CA HIS A 70 3.30 39.63 3.12
C HIS A 70 4.04 39.52 1.79
N GLY A 71 3.40 39.86 0.67
CA GLY A 71 4.06 39.94 -0.64
C GLY A 71 4.39 38.58 -1.25
N VAL A 72 3.73 37.51 -0.80
CA VAL A 72 3.79 36.20 -1.47
C VAL A 72 3.28 36.34 -2.89
N GLN A 73 4.05 35.85 -3.86
CA GLN A 73 3.61 35.75 -5.25
C GLN A 73 2.57 34.64 -5.32
N LEU A 74 1.42 34.87 -5.96
CA LEU A 74 0.36 33.87 -6.03
C LEU A 74 -0.15 33.78 -7.45
N GLU A 75 0.02 32.61 -8.05
CA GLU A 75 -0.32 32.33 -9.44
C GLU A 75 -1.32 31.18 -9.53
N HIS A 76 -2.16 31.26 -10.56
CA HIS A 76 -3.04 30.18 -10.97
C HIS A 76 -2.27 29.27 -11.93
N ALA A 77 -1.78 28.13 -11.43
CA ALA A 77 -0.97 27.20 -12.20
C ALA A 77 -1.80 26.26 -13.09
N GLY A 78 -3.07 26.06 -12.77
CA GLY A 78 -3.94 25.17 -13.54
C GLY A 78 -5.33 25.07 -12.93
N THR A 79 -6.19 24.30 -13.58
CA THR A 79 -7.56 24.05 -13.13
C THR A 79 -7.80 22.56 -13.11
N SER A 80 -8.29 22.03 -11.99
CA SER A 80 -8.65 20.63 -11.83
C SER A 80 -9.92 20.28 -12.62
N ASN A 81 -10.25 18.99 -12.72
CA ASN A 81 -11.42 18.53 -13.47
C ASN A 81 -12.76 19.09 -12.97
N GLU A 82 -12.89 19.37 -11.67
CA GLU A 82 -14.09 19.99 -11.08
C GLU A 82 -14.03 21.52 -11.02
N GLY A 83 -13.03 22.14 -11.67
CA GLY A 83 -12.92 23.59 -11.79
C GLY A 83 -12.26 24.29 -10.60
N ARG A 84 -11.60 23.57 -9.69
CA ARG A 84 -10.81 24.18 -8.62
C ARG A 84 -9.46 24.63 -9.15
N SER A 85 -8.97 25.78 -8.70
CA SER A 85 -7.64 26.26 -9.07
C SER A 85 -6.56 25.46 -8.35
N VAL A 86 -5.54 25.06 -9.12
CA VAL A 86 -4.24 24.60 -8.63
C VAL A 86 -3.37 25.84 -8.44
N TRP A 87 -2.94 26.10 -7.21
CA TRP A 87 -2.23 27.33 -6.84
C TRP A 87 -0.72 27.12 -6.76
N LEU A 88 0.03 28.13 -7.21
CA LEU A 88 1.47 28.25 -7.04
C LEU A 88 1.75 29.50 -6.19
N ALA A 89 2.50 29.33 -5.09
CA ALA A 89 2.86 30.41 -4.19
C ALA A 89 4.38 30.59 -4.11
N GLY A 90 4.89 31.82 -4.24
CA GLY A 90 6.32 32.13 -4.28
C GLY A 90 6.77 33.08 -3.18
N VAL A 91 7.92 32.79 -2.58
CA VAL A 91 8.57 33.65 -1.55
C VAL A 91 10.08 33.70 -1.77
N GLY A 92 10.71 34.83 -1.42
CA GLY A 92 12.13 35.05 -1.66
C GLY A 92 12.42 35.65 -3.03
N HIS A 93 13.70 35.92 -3.27
CA HIS A 93 14.20 36.59 -4.46
C HIS A 93 15.66 36.23 -4.77
N GLY A 94 16.16 35.16 -4.15
CA GLY A 94 17.54 34.73 -4.34
C GLY A 94 17.74 33.96 -5.64
N PRO A 95 19.00 33.78 -6.06
CA PRO A 95 19.35 33.21 -7.37
C PRO A 95 19.08 31.71 -7.50
N ARG A 96 18.86 30.99 -6.39
CA ARG A 96 18.65 29.55 -6.35
C ARG A 96 17.18 29.21 -6.21
N THR A 97 16.67 28.32 -7.06
CA THR A 97 15.23 28.06 -7.14
C THR A 97 14.86 26.71 -6.54
N VAL A 98 13.97 26.70 -5.55
CA VAL A 98 13.41 25.49 -4.93
C VAL A 98 11.93 25.38 -5.27
N LEU A 99 11.47 24.21 -5.68
CA LEU A 99 10.06 23.90 -5.88
C LEU A 99 9.61 22.84 -4.86
N VAL A 100 8.56 23.13 -4.08
CA VAL A 100 7.89 22.19 -3.20
C VAL A 100 6.57 21.78 -3.83
N ILE A 101 6.39 20.49 -4.05
CA ILE A 101 5.17 19.89 -4.60
C ILE A 101 4.51 19.11 -3.47
N ALA A 102 3.24 19.38 -3.18
CA ALA A 102 2.51 18.69 -2.13
C ALA A 102 1.14 18.20 -2.61
N GLN A 103 0.75 17.04 -2.07
CA GLN A 103 -0.58 16.45 -2.25
C GLN A 103 -0.95 16.27 -3.74
N GLN A 104 -0.03 15.68 -4.51
CA GLN A 104 -0.36 15.13 -5.84
C GLN A 104 -1.39 13.98 -5.71
N HIS A 105 -1.30 13.21 -4.62
CA HIS A 105 -2.34 12.27 -4.22
C HIS A 105 -3.27 12.91 -3.20
N GLY A 106 -4.58 12.85 -3.44
CA GLY A 106 -5.55 13.56 -2.61
C GLY A 106 -5.67 13.03 -1.17
N ASN A 107 -5.39 11.75 -0.95
CA ASN A 107 -5.46 11.07 0.35
C ASN A 107 -4.23 11.28 1.25
N GLU A 108 -3.26 12.11 0.83
CA GLU A 108 -1.99 12.33 1.55
C GLU A 108 -1.90 13.79 2.05
N PRO A 109 -2.71 14.21 3.04
CA PRO A 109 -2.85 15.63 3.39
C PRO A 109 -1.67 16.23 4.17
N HIS A 110 -0.83 15.41 4.80
CA HIS A 110 0.26 15.84 5.70
C HIS A 110 1.22 16.84 5.04
N GLY A 111 1.68 16.54 3.82
CA GLY A 111 2.57 17.42 3.07
C GLY A 111 1.94 18.76 2.71
N SER A 112 0.61 18.80 2.49
CA SER A 112 -0.11 20.04 2.20
C SER A 112 -0.11 20.98 3.40
N GLU A 113 -0.44 20.47 4.59
CA GLU A 113 -0.45 21.26 5.82
C GLU A 113 0.96 21.75 6.17
N ALA A 114 1.97 20.88 6.06
CA ALA A 114 3.37 21.25 6.29
C ALA A 114 3.85 22.34 5.31
N ALA A 115 3.49 22.24 4.03
CA ALA A 115 3.83 23.23 3.02
C ALA A 115 3.15 24.59 3.28
N LEU A 116 1.92 24.61 3.82
CA LEU A 116 1.23 25.84 4.21
C LEU A 116 1.87 26.50 5.43
N ASP A 117 2.20 25.72 6.47
CA ASP A 117 2.91 26.22 7.66
C ASP A 117 4.30 26.75 7.31
N TYR A 118 5.01 26.04 6.45
CA TYR A 118 6.31 26.43 5.90
C TYR A 118 6.23 27.76 5.14
N LEU A 119 5.28 27.88 4.20
CA LEU A 119 5.05 29.11 3.44
C LEU A 119 4.68 30.28 4.36
N HIS A 120 3.80 30.06 5.33
CA HIS A 120 3.41 31.08 6.31
C HIS A 120 4.63 31.56 7.12
N THR A 121 5.47 30.65 7.61
CA THR A 121 6.68 30.99 8.37
C THR A 121 7.66 31.80 7.53
N LEU A 122 7.92 31.38 6.29
CA LEU A 122 8.79 32.13 5.38
C LEU A 122 8.23 33.52 5.03
N ALA A 123 6.92 33.66 4.84
CA ALA A 123 6.31 34.92 4.46
C ALA A 123 6.24 35.93 5.63
N THR A 124 5.97 35.45 6.84
CA THR A 124 5.66 36.30 7.99
C THR A 124 6.86 36.49 8.94
N GLY A 125 7.79 35.54 8.97
CA GLY A 125 8.91 35.52 9.91
C GLY A 125 10.07 36.43 9.49
N ASN A 126 10.77 36.98 10.48
CA ASN A 126 11.86 37.94 10.27
C ASN A 126 13.11 37.65 11.12
N SER A 127 13.40 36.37 11.38
CA SER A 127 14.69 35.99 11.97
C SER A 127 15.83 36.20 10.96
N PRO A 128 17.10 36.31 11.40
CA PRO A 128 18.24 36.34 10.49
C PRO A 128 18.27 35.16 9.52
N ALA A 129 18.03 33.94 10.00
CA ALA A 129 18.00 32.74 9.17
C ALA A 129 16.93 32.80 8.08
N LEU A 130 15.70 33.22 8.41
CA LEU A 130 14.61 33.35 7.43
C LEU A 130 14.87 34.44 6.39
N ARG A 131 15.59 35.52 6.76
CA ARG A 131 16.05 36.51 5.77
C ARG A 131 17.08 35.90 4.83
N THR A 132 18.10 35.23 5.37
CA THR A 132 19.10 34.53 4.55
C THR A 132 18.43 33.57 3.57
N ILE A 133 17.48 32.76 4.02
CA ILE A 133 16.72 31.86 3.14
C ILE A 133 16.07 32.62 1.98
N ARG A 134 15.37 33.74 2.24
CA ARG A 134 14.71 34.54 1.18
C ARG A 134 15.66 35.33 0.30
N ASP A 135 16.82 35.72 0.84
CA ASP A 135 17.84 36.48 0.12
C ASP A 135 18.63 35.56 -0.84
N GLU A 136 18.79 34.28 -0.47
CA GLU A 136 19.55 33.28 -1.21
C GLU A 136 18.70 32.37 -2.10
N LEU A 137 17.43 32.16 -1.74
CA LEU A 137 16.51 31.29 -2.45
C LEU A 137 15.29 32.04 -3.00
N THR A 138 14.78 31.57 -4.12
CA THR A 138 13.42 31.77 -4.59
C THR A 138 12.67 30.45 -4.44
N ILE A 139 11.69 30.41 -3.54
CA ILE A 139 10.98 29.18 -3.15
C ILE A 139 9.57 29.25 -3.68
N TRP A 140 9.21 28.26 -4.49
CA TRP A 140 7.89 28.04 -5.05
C TRP A 140 7.22 26.85 -4.38
N VAL A 141 5.95 26.98 -4.03
CA VAL A 141 5.16 25.96 -3.32
C VAL A 141 3.86 25.73 -4.07
N MET A 142 3.60 24.49 -4.46
CA MET A 142 2.30 23.99 -4.90
C MET A 142 1.66 23.23 -3.72
N PRO A 143 0.92 23.90 -2.81
CA PRO A 143 0.52 23.31 -1.53
C PRO A 143 -0.52 22.20 -1.68
N ARG A 144 -1.25 22.15 -2.80
CA ARG A 144 -2.26 21.14 -3.09
C ARG A 144 -2.44 20.99 -4.59
N VAL A 145 -1.75 20.02 -5.18
CA VAL A 145 -1.82 19.74 -6.62
C VAL A 145 -3.15 19.10 -7.03
N ASN A 146 -3.68 18.18 -6.21
CA ASN A 146 -4.93 17.46 -6.48
C ASN A 146 -6.07 17.89 -5.54
N PRO A 147 -6.66 19.08 -5.73
CA PRO A 147 -7.69 19.61 -4.84
C PRO A 147 -9.00 18.81 -4.87
N ASP A 148 -9.33 18.17 -6.00
CA ASP A 148 -10.59 17.43 -6.15
C ASP A 148 -10.52 16.04 -5.51
N GLY A 149 -9.37 15.37 -5.64
CA GLY A 149 -9.08 14.14 -4.93
C GLY A 149 -8.93 14.37 -3.43
N ALA A 150 -8.34 15.49 -3.02
CA ALA A 150 -8.26 15.90 -1.62
C ALA A 150 -9.63 16.07 -0.97
N ALA A 151 -10.60 16.65 -1.69
CA ALA A 151 -11.98 16.79 -1.21
C ALA A 151 -12.69 15.45 -0.99
N ARG A 152 -12.18 14.36 -1.58
CA ARG A 152 -12.72 12.99 -1.48
C ARG A 152 -11.84 12.05 -0.67
N SER A 153 -10.68 12.51 -0.20
CA SER A 153 -9.68 11.69 0.48
C SER A 153 -9.28 10.42 -0.30
N TRP A 154 -9.19 10.52 -1.63
CA TRP A 154 -8.69 9.44 -2.48
C TRP A 154 -7.40 9.84 -3.22
N ARG A 155 -6.67 8.85 -3.72
CA ARG A 155 -5.36 9.04 -4.35
C ARG A 155 -5.43 9.75 -5.71
N GLN A 156 -6.31 9.27 -6.57
CA GLN A 156 -6.45 9.72 -7.96
C GLN A 156 -6.95 11.17 -8.06
N ASN A 157 -6.80 11.80 -9.23
CA ASN A 157 -7.63 12.96 -9.55
C ASN A 157 -9.11 12.55 -9.68
N VAL A 158 -9.98 13.49 -10.04
CA VAL A 158 -11.40 13.20 -10.22
C VAL A 158 -11.72 13.17 -11.70
N ASP A 159 -11.70 11.97 -12.27
CA ASP A 159 -12.12 11.67 -13.63
C ASP A 159 -12.87 10.33 -13.65
N PRO A 160 -14.12 10.29 -13.17
CA PRO A 160 -14.86 9.04 -13.04
C PRO A 160 -15.15 8.36 -14.39
N GLU A 161 -15.03 9.10 -15.49
CA GLU A 161 -15.20 8.65 -16.87
C GLU A 161 -13.86 8.35 -17.56
N CYS A 162 -12.74 8.28 -16.82
CA CYS A 162 -11.45 7.96 -17.39
C CYS A 162 -11.53 6.64 -18.18
N ASP A 163 -10.89 6.63 -19.36
CA ASP A 163 -10.85 5.45 -20.22
C ASP A 163 -10.05 4.34 -19.50
N PRO A 164 -10.63 3.16 -19.24
CA PRO A 164 -9.94 2.07 -18.57
C PRO A 164 -8.73 1.52 -19.35
N GLU A 165 -8.57 1.87 -20.63
CA GLU A 165 -7.35 1.58 -21.40
C GLU A 165 -6.19 2.54 -21.06
N ILE A 166 -6.47 3.69 -20.44
CA ILE A 166 -5.45 4.61 -19.93
C ILE A 166 -4.81 4.00 -18.69
N ARG A 167 -3.48 3.93 -18.70
CA ARG A 167 -2.69 3.43 -17.57
C ARG A 167 -3.03 4.21 -16.29
N ASP A 168 -3.16 3.49 -15.18
CA ASP A 168 -3.43 4.04 -13.84
C ASP A 168 -4.80 4.75 -13.72
N CYS A 169 -5.73 4.50 -14.66
CA CYS A 169 -7.14 4.86 -14.50
C CYS A 169 -7.82 3.89 -13.53
N THR A 170 -8.43 4.43 -12.49
CA THR A 170 -9.33 3.72 -11.59
C THR A 170 -10.77 4.08 -11.95
N PRO A 171 -11.54 3.19 -12.61
CA PRO A 171 -12.91 3.48 -13.03
C PRO A 171 -13.79 4.00 -11.88
N GLY A 172 -14.56 5.05 -12.13
CA GLY A 172 -15.38 5.72 -11.11
C GLY A 172 -14.60 6.63 -10.16
N ARG A 173 -13.27 6.74 -10.31
CA ARG A 173 -12.43 7.69 -9.56
C ARG A 173 -11.69 8.67 -10.46
N GLY A 174 -10.70 8.19 -11.21
CA GLY A 174 -9.78 9.02 -11.98
C GLY A 174 -8.43 8.37 -12.17
N ILE A 175 -7.44 9.20 -12.51
CA ILE A 175 -6.08 8.80 -12.87
C ILE A 175 -5.12 9.20 -11.76
N ASP A 176 -4.10 8.37 -11.51
CA ASP A 176 -2.99 8.75 -10.62
C ASP A 176 -2.16 9.91 -11.22
N PRO A 177 -2.16 11.12 -10.61
CA PRO A 177 -1.43 12.26 -11.17
C PRO A 177 0.10 12.10 -11.16
N ASN A 178 0.64 11.19 -10.33
CA ASN A 178 2.09 10.94 -10.26
C ASN A 178 2.53 9.74 -11.12
N ARG A 179 1.87 9.53 -12.26
CA ARG A 179 2.22 8.51 -13.27
C ARG A 179 2.35 9.05 -14.69
N TRP A 180 2.28 10.37 -14.87
CA TRP A 180 2.22 11.01 -16.20
C TRP A 180 3.22 12.17 -16.39
N HIS A 181 4.31 12.17 -15.62
CA HIS A 181 5.35 13.21 -15.66
C HIS A 181 6.37 13.02 -16.79
N ASP A 182 6.30 11.93 -17.57
CA ASP A 182 7.29 11.64 -18.61
C ASP A 182 7.34 12.76 -19.66
N PRO A 183 8.47 13.48 -19.77
CA PRO A 183 8.57 14.62 -20.67
C PRO A 183 8.55 14.24 -22.14
N ARG A 184 8.73 12.95 -22.46
CA ARG A 184 8.61 12.43 -23.83
C ARG A 184 7.16 12.31 -24.28
N ILE A 185 6.21 12.32 -23.34
CA ILE A 185 4.77 12.40 -23.63
C ILE A 185 4.43 13.88 -23.84
N PRO A 186 3.89 14.29 -25.01
CA PRO A 186 3.46 15.65 -25.23
C PRO A 186 2.45 16.11 -24.17
N THR A 187 2.56 17.34 -23.67
CA THR A 187 1.72 17.84 -22.57
C THR A 187 0.22 17.73 -22.87
N GLN A 188 -0.20 17.93 -24.13
CA GLN A 188 -1.61 17.80 -24.52
C GLN A 188 -2.14 16.36 -24.47
N ASP A 189 -1.26 15.36 -24.41
CA ASP A 189 -1.61 13.94 -24.32
C ASP A 189 -1.58 13.44 -22.86
N VAL A 190 -1.26 14.31 -21.90
CA VAL A 190 -1.34 14.01 -20.45
C VAL A 190 -2.81 14.07 -20.03
N PRO A 191 -3.38 12.98 -19.47
CA PRO A 191 -4.81 12.90 -19.23
C PRO A 191 -5.26 13.58 -17.92
N ALA A 192 -4.32 13.87 -17.00
CA ALA A 192 -4.61 14.56 -15.74
C ALA A 192 -4.20 16.05 -15.82
N PRO A 193 -5.14 17.01 -15.74
CA PRO A 193 -4.80 18.44 -15.78
C PRO A 193 -3.96 18.88 -14.58
N GLU A 194 -4.07 18.19 -13.44
CA GLU A 194 -3.22 18.42 -12.28
C GLU A 194 -1.74 18.13 -12.59
N THR A 195 -1.45 17.04 -13.31
CA THR A 195 -0.09 16.71 -13.77
C THR A 195 0.42 17.73 -14.79
N VAL A 196 -0.45 18.19 -15.70
CA VAL A 196 -0.11 19.26 -16.65
C VAL A 196 0.36 20.52 -15.91
N ALA A 197 -0.36 20.93 -14.85
CA ALA A 197 0.00 22.09 -14.06
C ALA A 197 1.39 21.95 -13.43
N VAL A 198 1.74 20.78 -12.88
CA VAL A 198 3.08 20.55 -12.28
C VAL A 198 4.18 20.63 -13.36
N ARG A 199 3.96 20.02 -14.53
CA ARG A 199 4.91 20.06 -15.65
C ARG A 199 5.15 21.49 -16.13
N GLU A 200 4.08 22.25 -16.33
CA GLU A 200 4.16 23.66 -16.75
C GLU A 200 4.85 24.54 -15.70
N VAL A 201 4.58 24.32 -14.41
CA VAL A 201 5.29 25.01 -13.32
C VAL A 201 6.78 24.68 -13.34
N PHE A 202 7.16 23.41 -13.49
CA PHE A 202 8.56 23.01 -13.58
C PHE A 202 9.27 23.69 -14.76
N ASP A 203 8.64 23.70 -15.94
CA ASP A 203 9.14 24.38 -17.14
C ASP A 203 9.24 25.90 -16.93
N GLN A 204 8.29 26.51 -16.21
CA GLN A 204 8.25 27.95 -15.93
C GLN A 204 9.34 28.38 -14.94
N VAL A 205 9.51 27.66 -13.82
CA VAL A 205 10.37 28.11 -12.71
C VAL A 205 11.79 27.55 -12.78
N GLN A 206 12.00 26.46 -13.51
CA GLN A 206 13.30 25.79 -13.71
C GLN A 206 14.08 25.61 -12.39
N PRO A 207 13.53 24.82 -11.44
CA PRO A 207 14.11 24.67 -10.13
C PRO A 207 15.43 23.88 -10.16
N GLU A 208 16.38 24.24 -9.30
CA GLU A 208 17.57 23.40 -9.06
C GLU A 208 17.26 22.24 -8.09
N LEU A 209 16.26 22.43 -7.21
CA LEU A 209 15.80 21.46 -6.23
C LEU A 209 14.27 21.34 -6.24
N VAL A 210 13.78 20.12 -6.34
CA VAL A 210 12.37 19.76 -6.21
C VAL A 210 12.19 18.87 -4.97
N LEU A 211 11.27 19.25 -4.09
CA LEU A 211 10.88 18.48 -2.91
C LEU A 211 9.44 18.00 -3.13
N ASP A 212 9.28 16.70 -3.37
CA ASP A 212 8.01 16.06 -3.70
C ASP A 212 7.46 15.34 -2.46
N LEU A 213 6.50 15.97 -1.80
CA LEU A 213 5.96 15.54 -0.52
C LEU A 213 4.77 14.61 -0.73
N HIS A 214 4.89 13.41 -0.17
CA HIS A 214 3.97 12.30 -0.31
C HIS A 214 3.66 11.62 1.03
N GLY A 215 2.69 10.71 1.00
CA GLY A 215 2.34 9.84 2.11
C GLY A 215 2.43 8.37 1.74
N GLN A 216 2.99 7.59 2.66
CA GLN A 216 3.08 6.14 2.59
C GLN A 216 2.17 5.48 3.64
N LEU A 217 1.95 4.18 3.49
CA LEU A 217 1.29 3.35 4.50
C LEU A 217 2.26 3.07 5.67
N SER A 218 1.83 2.25 6.64
CA SER A 218 2.70 1.86 7.75
C SER A 218 3.74 0.84 7.30
N TYR A 219 5.00 1.10 7.64
CA TYR A 219 6.12 0.16 7.49
C TYR A 219 6.87 0.07 8.81
N VAL A 220 7.62 -1.00 9.01
CA VAL A 220 8.53 -1.14 10.15
C VAL A 220 9.95 -1.42 9.66
N ASP A 221 10.95 -0.97 10.40
CA ASP A 221 12.36 -1.29 10.14
C ASP A 221 12.72 -2.70 10.63
N GLY A 222 14.01 -3.06 10.57
CA GLY A 222 14.51 -4.37 11.00
C GLY A 222 14.32 -4.67 12.49
N ASP A 223 14.15 -3.63 13.33
CA ASP A 223 13.91 -3.74 14.77
C ASP A 223 12.41 -3.65 15.11
N GLU A 224 11.54 -3.75 14.11
CA GLU A 224 10.08 -3.55 14.19
C GLU A 224 9.66 -2.13 14.65
N ALA A 225 10.55 -1.15 14.57
CA ALA A 225 10.22 0.24 14.87
C ALA A 225 9.40 0.83 13.72
N PRO A 226 8.29 1.55 13.99
CA PRO A 226 7.48 2.15 12.93
C PRO A 226 8.27 3.18 12.14
N ILE A 227 8.47 2.93 10.84
CA ILE A 227 9.05 3.89 9.91
C ILE A 227 8.10 5.08 9.81
N THR A 228 8.64 6.27 10.05
CA THR A 228 7.87 7.52 10.01
C THR A 228 8.01 8.27 8.70
N ALA A 229 9.15 8.11 8.03
CA ALA A 229 9.41 8.68 6.71
C ALA A 229 10.26 7.73 5.85
N SER A 230 10.06 7.79 4.53
CA SER A 230 10.90 7.15 3.54
C SER A 230 11.37 8.16 2.49
N ILE A 231 12.60 8.04 2.04
CA ILE A 231 13.22 9.04 1.17
C ILE A 231 13.77 8.36 -0.08
N ALA A 232 13.59 8.99 -1.23
CA ALA A 232 14.21 8.54 -2.48
C ALA A 232 14.69 9.71 -3.33
N TRP A 233 15.72 9.44 -4.12
CA TRP A 233 16.30 10.31 -5.13
C TRP A 233 16.09 9.69 -6.53
N PRO A 234 16.40 10.41 -7.62
CA PRO A 234 16.11 9.94 -8.97
C PRO A 234 16.99 8.74 -9.35
N VAL A 235 16.40 7.78 -10.07
CA VAL A 235 17.15 6.72 -10.76
C VAL A 235 17.23 7.08 -12.23
N ILE A 236 18.44 7.25 -12.75
CA ILE A 236 18.69 7.56 -14.16
C ILE A 236 19.32 6.33 -14.82
N ASN A 237 18.68 5.84 -15.89
CA ASN A 237 19.21 4.72 -16.66
C ASN A 237 20.57 5.09 -17.27
N SER A 238 21.46 4.10 -17.42
CA SER A 238 22.83 4.34 -17.89
C SER A 238 22.90 4.96 -19.30
N GLU A 239 21.90 4.70 -20.14
CA GLU A 239 21.76 5.29 -21.48
C GLU A 239 21.40 6.78 -21.46
N ASP A 240 20.79 7.25 -20.37
CA ASP A 240 20.38 8.64 -20.15
C ASP A 240 21.34 9.41 -19.24
N LEU A 241 22.35 8.75 -18.67
CA LEU A 241 23.23 9.37 -17.69
C LEU A 241 24.17 10.40 -18.34
N THR A 242 24.09 11.65 -17.88
CA THR A 242 25.01 12.75 -18.24
C THR A 242 25.68 13.30 -16.98
N PRO A 243 26.82 14.02 -17.06
CA PRO A 243 27.45 14.63 -15.90
C PRO A 243 26.52 15.58 -15.11
N GLU A 244 25.60 16.24 -15.80
CA GLU A 244 24.59 17.11 -15.20
C GLU A 244 23.56 16.31 -14.39
N ARG A 245 23.03 15.23 -14.95
CA ARG A 245 22.09 14.33 -14.26
C ARG A 245 22.75 13.58 -13.10
N GLU A 246 24.01 13.20 -13.26
CA GLU A 246 24.82 12.60 -12.19
C GLU A 246 25.01 13.59 -11.04
N ALA A 247 25.31 14.86 -11.35
CA ALA A 247 25.40 15.92 -10.34
C ALA A 247 24.05 16.18 -9.66
N ALA A 248 22.94 16.16 -10.40
CA ALA A 248 21.59 16.30 -9.85
C ALA A 248 21.23 15.16 -8.88
N VAL A 249 21.58 13.91 -9.22
CA VAL A 249 21.40 12.75 -8.32
C VAL A 249 22.28 12.88 -7.08
N ALA A 250 23.54 13.27 -7.22
CA ALA A 250 24.43 13.50 -6.09
C ALA A 250 23.88 14.60 -5.16
N TYR A 251 23.36 15.69 -5.73
CA TYR A 251 22.76 16.77 -4.97
C TYR A 251 21.46 16.33 -4.27
N ALA A 252 20.61 15.56 -4.94
CA ALA A 252 19.41 14.97 -4.33
C ALA A 252 19.76 14.03 -3.16
N LYS A 253 20.86 13.27 -3.26
CA LYS A 253 21.38 12.44 -2.16
C LYS A 253 21.84 13.27 -0.96
N GLN A 254 22.54 14.38 -1.18
CA GLN A 254 22.92 15.30 -0.09
C GLN A 254 21.69 15.83 0.64
N VAL A 255 20.66 16.24 -0.10
CA VAL A 255 19.40 16.69 0.47
C VAL A 255 18.68 15.56 1.21
N SER A 256 18.71 14.34 0.67
CA SER A 256 18.09 13.16 1.29
C SER A 256 18.71 12.86 2.66
N VAL A 257 20.03 13.00 2.81
CA VAL A 257 20.73 12.85 4.10
C VAL A 257 20.30 13.93 5.09
N LEU A 258 20.20 15.20 4.67
CA LEU A 258 19.72 16.27 5.54
C LEU A 258 18.27 16.04 6.02
N MET A 259 17.42 15.53 5.13
CA MET A 259 16.05 15.17 5.50
C MET A 259 16.02 13.98 6.47
N ALA A 260 16.84 12.95 6.25
CA ALA A 260 16.99 11.83 7.17
C ALA A 260 17.45 12.29 8.56
N ASP A 261 18.52 13.09 8.64
CA ASP A 261 19.03 13.66 9.89
C ASP A 261 17.96 14.50 10.60
N SER A 262 17.15 15.25 9.84
CA SER A 262 16.05 16.06 10.39
C SER A 262 14.93 15.20 10.99
N VAL A 263 14.63 14.05 10.36
CA VAL A 263 13.64 13.09 10.87
C VAL A 263 14.14 12.42 12.15
N GLU A 264 15.37 11.92 12.12
CA GLU A 264 16.00 11.20 13.25
C GLU A 264 16.36 12.11 14.44
N ALA A 265 16.29 13.43 14.27
CA ALA A 265 16.41 14.38 15.37
C ALA A 265 15.25 14.27 16.40
N ASP A 266 14.07 13.79 15.99
CA ASP A 266 13.03 13.34 16.92
C ASP A 266 13.35 11.88 17.33
N PRO A 267 13.43 11.55 18.64
CA PRO A 267 13.63 10.17 19.10
C PRO A 267 12.57 9.16 18.64
N ARG A 268 11.47 9.62 18.05
CA ARG A 268 10.41 8.78 17.45
C ARG A 268 10.46 8.74 15.93
N GLY A 269 11.36 9.52 15.31
CA GLY A 269 11.57 9.52 13.87
C GLY A 269 12.39 8.30 13.47
N VAL A 270 11.91 7.57 12.46
CA VAL A 270 12.58 6.41 11.89
C VAL A 270 12.52 6.58 10.38
N VAL A 271 13.68 6.70 9.76
CA VAL A 271 13.81 6.94 8.32
C VAL A 271 14.22 5.67 7.59
N SER A 272 13.73 5.51 6.36
CA SER A 272 14.17 4.47 5.45
C SER A 272 14.30 4.98 4.02
N GLN A 273 14.89 4.17 3.15
CA GLN A 273 14.95 4.43 1.72
C GLN A 273 13.67 3.91 1.07
N TYR A 274 12.94 4.77 0.37
CA TYR A 274 11.80 4.35 -0.43
C TYR A 274 12.28 3.48 -1.61
N PRO A 275 11.56 2.40 -1.99
CA PRO A 275 11.95 1.54 -3.11
C PRO A 275 12.21 2.34 -4.39
N LEU A 276 13.47 2.38 -4.82
CA LEU A 276 13.88 3.25 -5.92
C LEU A 276 13.26 2.82 -7.26
N GLY A 277 12.92 1.53 -7.43
CA GLY A 277 12.24 1.03 -8.62
C GLY A 277 13.08 1.18 -9.89
N SER A 278 12.41 1.25 -11.04
CA SER A 278 13.04 1.54 -12.34
C SER A 278 13.35 3.03 -12.50
N GLY A 279 14.27 3.35 -13.42
CA GLY A 279 14.48 4.71 -13.91
C GLY A 279 13.43 5.15 -14.94
N ASP A 280 12.17 4.70 -14.81
CA ASP A 280 11.09 5.19 -15.67
C ASP A 280 10.74 6.63 -15.31
N LEU A 281 10.31 7.41 -16.30
CA LEU A 281 10.07 8.85 -16.15
C LEU A 281 8.62 9.16 -15.78
N LEU A 282 7.83 8.19 -15.31
CA LEU A 282 6.40 8.38 -15.08
C LEU A 282 6.12 9.20 -13.83
N THR A 283 7.02 9.13 -12.84
CA THR A 283 6.94 9.85 -11.57
C THR A 283 7.67 11.19 -11.64
N ALA A 284 7.20 12.18 -10.87
CA ALA A 284 7.85 13.47 -10.73
C ALA A 284 9.33 13.33 -10.32
N ARG A 285 9.61 12.44 -9.36
CA ARG A 285 10.97 12.12 -8.88
C ARG A 285 11.96 11.86 -10.00
N ASN A 286 11.64 10.91 -10.88
CA ASN A 286 12.55 10.52 -11.96
C ASN A 286 12.49 11.50 -13.15
N ALA A 287 11.30 12.01 -13.50
CA ALA A 287 11.14 12.95 -14.61
C ALA A 287 11.96 14.23 -14.41
N TYR A 288 11.85 14.85 -13.23
CA TYR A 288 12.55 16.10 -12.94
C TYR A 288 14.04 15.88 -12.67
N GLY A 289 14.41 14.72 -12.10
CA GLY A 289 15.79 14.25 -12.07
C GLY A 289 16.41 14.10 -13.46
N TRP A 290 15.67 13.55 -14.41
CA TRP A 290 16.09 13.44 -15.82
C TRP A 290 16.21 14.80 -16.51
N HIS A 291 15.45 15.80 -16.06
CA HIS A 291 15.60 17.20 -16.49
C HIS A 291 16.80 17.93 -15.84
N GLY A 292 17.54 17.28 -14.94
CA GLY A 292 18.74 17.85 -14.31
C GLY A 292 18.48 18.59 -12.99
N ALA A 293 17.25 18.56 -12.46
CA ALA A 293 16.95 19.07 -11.13
C ALA A 293 17.24 18.00 -10.07
N ALA A 294 17.84 18.39 -8.94
CA ALA A 294 17.85 17.50 -7.78
C ALA A 294 16.40 17.30 -7.34
N THR A 295 15.90 16.07 -7.28
CA THR A 295 14.51 15.81 -6.89
C THR A 295 14.48 14.78 -5.77
N VAL A 296 13.85 15.12 -4.65
CA VAL A 296 13.71 14.23 -3.50
C VAL A 296 12.24 13.91 -3.29
N LEU A 297 11.92 12.62 -3.33
CA LEU A 297 10.65 12.07 -2.88
C LEU A 297 10.71 11.90 -1.36
N PHE A 298 9.76 12.48 -0.64
CA PHE A 298 9.64 12.39 0.81
C PHE A 298 8.27 11.82 1.20
N GLU A 299 8.28 10.57 1.66
CA GLU A 299 7.10 9.73 1.88
C GLU A 299 6.83 9.58 3.37
N GLN A 300 5.80 10.24 3.88
CA GLN A 300 5.49 10.22 5.31
C GLN A 300 4.44 9.18 5.66
N ARG A 301 4.61 8.48 6.77
CA ARG A 301 3.55 7.59 7.26
C ARG A 301 2.22 8.35 7.37
N SER A 302 1.15 7.83 6.78
CA SER A 302 -0.12 8.57 6.59
C SER A 302 -1.36 7.87 7.14
N ASP A 303 -1.23 6.65 7.64
CA ASP A 303 -2.32 5.78 8.07
C ASP A 303 -2.40 5.57 9.61
N GLY A 304 -1.58 6.29 10.40
CA GLY A 304 -1.58 6.25 11.87
C GLY A 304 -2.77 6.97 12.56
N GLY A 305 -3.73 7.48 11.79
CA GLY A 305 -4.90 8.19 12.29
C GLY A 305 -4.60 9.56 12.93
N VAL A 306 -5.59 10.13 13.63
CA VAL A 306 -5.56 11.53 14.12
C VAL A 306 -4.38 11.84 15.07
N ARG A 307 -3.88 10.84 15.79
CA ARG A 307 -2.75 11.03 16.73
C ARG A 307 -1.40 11.14 16.02
N ASP A 308 -1.26 10.56 14.83
CA ASP A 308 -0.04 10.60 14.05
C ASP A 308 0.01 11.84 13.14
N LEU A 309 -1.16 12.37 12.74
CA LEU A 309 -1.31 13.52 11.85
C LEU A 309 -0.37 14.70 12.17
N GLN A 310 -0.45 15.28 13.38
CA GLN A 310 0.34 16.48 13.71
C GLN A 310 1.86 16.19 13.79
N PRO A 311 2.34 15.10 14.41
CA PRO A 311 3.74 14.71 14.32
C PRO A 311 4.28 14.63 12.89
N ARG A 312 3.52 14.05 11.95
CA ARG A 312 3.93 13.97 10.53
C ARG A 312 3.98 15.35 9.89
N ILE A 313 3.00 16.22 10.15
CA ILE A 313 3.03 17.61 9.64
C ILE A 313 4.30 18.33 10.13
N ASN A 314 4.63 18.20 11.41
CA ASN A 314 5.82 18.82 11.99
C ASN A 314 7.11 18.25 11.36
N GLU A 315 7.17 16.94 11.14
CA GLU A 315 8.33 16.28 10.54
C GLU A 315 8.62 16.81 9.12
N ALA A 316 7.60 16.93 8.26
CA ALA A 316 7.79 17.52 6.93
C ALA A 316 8.17 19.00 7.01
N TYR A 317 7.54 19.76 7.91
CA TYR A 317 7.88 21.17 8.12
C TYR A 317 9.35 21.34 8.54
N ASP A 318 9.81 20.55 9.51
CA ASP A 318 11.18 20.60 10.01
C ASP A 318 12.17 20.18 8.92
N ALA A 319 11.86 19.15 8.14
CA ALA A 319 12.68 18.72 7.00
C ALA A 319 12.80 19.84 5.93
N LEU A 320 11.69 20.50 5.55
CA LEU A 320 11.70 21.64 4.63
C LEU A 320 12.57 22.79 5.15
N MET A 321 12.44 23.12 6.44
CA MET A 321 13.24 24.17 7.08
C MET A 321 14.73 23.83 7.15
N THR A 322 15.07 22.59 7.52
CA THR A 322 16.45 22.09 7.58
C THR A 322 17.11 22.16 6.22
N VAL A 323 16.47 21.60 5.19
CA VAL A 323 16.99 21.59 3.82
C VAL A 323 17.17 23.01 3.31
N THR A 324 16.14 23.85 3.38
CA THR A 324 16.26 25.20 2.80
C THR A 324 17.20 26.12 3.57
N THR A 325 17.43 25.88 4.87
CA THR A 325 18.52 26.54 5.61
C THR A 325 19.88 26.13 5.05
N ALA A 326 20.13 24.83 4.90
CA ALA A 326 21.41 24.30 4.41
C ALA A 326 21.69 24.62 2.94
N VAL A 327 20.65 24.69 2.12
CA VAL A 327 20.78 25.17 0.74
C VAL A 327 21.10 26.67 0.78
N ALA A 328 20.37 27.49 1.52
CA ALA A 328 20.62 28.93 1.57
C ALA A 328 22.03 29.30 2.05
N ASP A 329 22.56 28.66 3.09
CA ASP A 329 23.92 28.94 3.57
C ASP A 329 25.03 28.15 2.86
N GLY A 330 24.66 27.19 1.99
CA GLY A 330 25.58 26.38 1.20
C GLY A 330 26.15 25.15 1.92
N SER A 331 25.81 24.93 3.19
CA SER A 331 26.27 23.76 3.96
C SER A 331 25.76 22.42 3.43
N VAL A 332 24.73 22.41 2.57
CA VAL A 332 24.31 21.20 1.85
C VAL A 332 25.46 20.54 1.06
N HIS A 333 26.43 21.33 0.59
CA HIS A 333 27.57 20.81 -0.15
C HIS A 333 28.65 20.15 0.73
N ASP A 334 28.56 20.31 2.05
CA ASP A 334 29.45 19.64 3.00
C ASP A 334 29.01 18.20 3.31
N VAL A 335 27.78 17.83 2.92
CA VAL A 335 27.21 16.50 3.12
C VAL A 335 27.77 15.52 2.09
N ASP A 336 28.23 14.35 2.53
CA ASP A 336 28.68 13.29 1.62
C ASP A 336 27.46 12.56 1.02
N PRO A 337 27.24 12.62 -0.31
CA PRO A 337 26.10 11.96 -0.94
C PRO A 337 26.09 10.44 -0.78
N VAL A 338 27.24 9.80 -0.50
CA VAL A 338 27.31 8.35 -0.28
C VAL A 338 26.55 7.92 0.97
N LEU A 339 26.37 8.82 1.95
CA LEU A 339 25.60 8.53 3.16
C LEU A 339 24.12 8.26 2.87
N ALA A 340 23.59 8.77 1.76
CA ALA A 340 22.22 8.47 1.34
C ALA A 340 22.03 6.96 1.09
N ASP A 341 23.04 6.30 0.51
CA ASP A 341 23.00 4.85 0.24
C ASP A 341 23.12 4.00 1.51
N ALA A 342 23.41 4.62 2.67
CA ALA A 342 23.48 3.96 3.97
C ALA A 342 22.16 4.06 4.76
N ILE A 343 21.17 4.81 4.25
CA ILE A 343 19.83 4.84 4.83
C ILE A 343 19.22 3.43 4.72
N PRO A 344 18.69 2.84 5.81
CA PRO A 344 18.12 1.50 5.78
C PRO A 344 17.01 1.36 4.73
N GLU A 345 16.94 0.23 4.03
CA GLU A 345 15.83 -0.02 3.10
C GLU A 345 14.48 -0.04 3.82
N GLN A 346 13.41 0.41 3.14
CA GLN A 346 12.05 0.31 3.66
C GLN A 346 11.75 -1.16 3.99
N GLY A 347 11.39 -1.41 5.25
CA GLY A 347 11.12 -2.77 5.73
C GLY A 347 9.70 -3.23 5.40
N LEU A 348 9.15 -4.13 6.20
CA LEU A 348 7.88 -4.77 5.90
C LEU A 348 6.74 -3.77 6.01
N GLN A 349 5.91 -3.72 4.97
CA GLN A 349 4.62 -3.06 5.05
C GLN A 349 3.78 -3.77 6.11
N VAL A 350 3.41 -3.05 7.14
CA VAL A 350 2.43 -3.50 8.12
C VAL A 350 1.10 -2.86 7.72
N GLY A 351 -0.01 -3.58 7.89
CA GLY A 351 -1.31 -2.91 7.76
C GLY A 351 -1.38 -1.70 8.71
N PRO A 352 -2.28 -0.73 8.48
CA PRO A 352 -2.56 0.30 9.48
C PRO A 352 -2.75 -0.37 10.84
N GLU A 353 -2.36 0.27 11.95
CA GLU A 353 -2.47 -0.29 13.30
C GLU A 353 -3.88 -0.90 13.49
N GLN A 354 -4.00 -2.21 13.25
CA GLN A 354 -5.30 -2.78 12.93
C GLN A 354 -6.10 -2.82 14.24
N PRO A 355 -7.37 -2.38 14.25
CA PRO A 355 -8.20 -2.51 15.43
C PRO A 355 -8.17 -3.97 15.88
N LYS A 356 -7.79 -4.21 17.14
CA LYS A 356 -7.82 -5.55 17.72
C LYS A 356 -9.22 -6.11 17.55
N LEU A 357 -9.36 -7.17 16.76
CA LEU A 357 -10.63 -7.85 16.61
C LEU A 357 -11.08 -8.35 17.99
N PRO A 358 -12.32 -8.05 18.43
CA PRO A 358 -12.82 -8.58 19.69
C PRO A 358 -12.85 -10.10 19.61
N ARG A 359 -12.37 -10.77 20.67
CA ARG A 359 -12.25 -12.24 20.75
C ARG A 359 -13.56 -12.95 20.45
N SER A 360 -14.68 -12.37 20.86
CA SER A 360 -16.02 -12.92 20.62
C SER A 360 -16.74 -12.10 19.58
N CYS A 361 -17.39 -12.77 18.63
CA CYS A 361 -18.45 -12.12 17.86
C CYS A 361 -19.64 -11.78 18.75
N PRO A 362 -20.29 -10.63 18.55
CA PRO A 362 -21.61 -10.43 19.11
C PRO A 362 -22.55 -11.54 18.61
N ALA A 363 -23.49 -11.94 19.46
CA ALA A 363 -24.49 -12.92 19.07
C ALA A 363 -25.34 -12.36 17.91
N SER A 364 -25.44 -13.14 16.83
CA SER A 364 -26.28 -12.77 15.69
C SER A 364 -27.75 -12.78 16.11
N HIS A 365 -28.53 -11.83 15.58
CA HIS A 365 -29.97 -11.79 15.79
C HIS A 365 -30.60 -12.78 14.81
N GLY A 366 -30.55 -14.06 15.18
CA GLY A 366 -30.86 -15.20 14.31
C GLY A 366 -32.03 -14.98 13.36
N VAL A 367 -31.72 -15.02 12.06
CA VAL A 367 -32.73 -15.28 11.04
C VAL A 367 -32.98 -16.79 11.09
N ARG A 368 -34.23 -17.21 11.34
CA ARG A 368 -34.59 -18.63 11.18
C ARG A 368 -34.63 -18.93 9.69
N GLY A 369 -33.58 -19.56 9.19
CA GLY A 369 -33.39 -19.90 7.80
C GLY A 369 -33.97 -21.25 7.41
N THR A 370 -33.78 -21.61 6.15
CA THR A 370 -33.99 -22.96 5.59
C THR A 370 -32.62 -23.54 5.24
N GLY A 371 -31.64 -23.44 6.14
CA GLY A 371 -30.25 -23.82 5.86
C GLY A 371 -30.13 -25.29 5.44
N GLU A 372 -29.27 -25.56 4.47
CA GLU A 372 -29.08 -26.91 3.95
C GLU A 372 -27.95 -27.64 4.70
N VAL A 373 -28.24 -28.88 5.07
CA VAL A 373 -27.24 -29.85 5.55
C VAL A 373 -27.19 -30.96 4.51
N LEU A 374 -26.04 -31.14 3.87
CA LEU A 374 -25.85 -32.06 2.75
C LEU A 374 -24.92 -33.20 3.17
N ASP A 375 -25.35 -34.44 2.98
CA ASP A 375 -24.50 -35.62 3.20
C ASP A 375 -23.62 -35.86 1.97
N VAL A 376 -22.31 -36.02 2.18
CA VAL A 376 -21.30 -36.18 1.14
C VAL A 376 -20.41 -37.39 1.46
N ASP A 377 -20.33 -38.33 0.51
CA ASP A 377 -19.50 -39.54 0.59
C ASP A 377 -18.24 -39.35 -0.29
N GLU A 378 -17.47 -38.31 0.02
CA GLU A 378 -16.20 -37.95 -0.62
C GLU A 378 -15.15 -37.65 0.45
N SER A 379 -13.87 -37.83 0.14
CA SER A 379 -12.83 -37.51 1.12
C SER A 379 -12.65 -36.01 1.29
N VAL A 380 -12.22 -35.56 2.49
CA VAL A 380 -11.86 -34.14 2.71
C VAL A 380 -10.79 -33.67 1.70
N TYR A 381 -9.87 -34.56 1.31
CA TYR A 381 -8.85 -34.28 0.30
C TYR A 381 -9.44 -33.96 -1.08
N ASP A 382 -10.46 -34.72 -1.51
CA ASP A 382 -11.12 -34.53 -2.79
C ASP A 382 -11.97 -33.25 -2.79
N LEU A 383 -12.64 -32.95 -1.68
CA LEU A 383 -13.36 -31.69 -1.48
C LEU A 383 -12.43 -30.48 -1.54
N VAL A 384 -11.28 -30.52 -0.88
CA VAL A 384 -10.26 -29.45 -0.95
C VAL A 384 -9.70 -29.32 -2.36
N THR A 385 -9.51 -30.43 -3.07
CA THR A 385 -9.07 -30.42 -4.46
C THR A 385 -10.12 -29.77 -5.38
N THR A 386 -11.40 -30.04 -5.13
CA THR A 386 -12.52 -29.39 -5.83
C THR A 386 -12.59 -27.91 -5.49
N HIS A 387 -12.46 -27.55 -4.21
CA HIS A 387 -12.39 -26.17 -3.73
C HIS A 387 -11.31 -25.37 -4.46
N ALA A 388 -10.12 -25.94 -4.62
CA ALA A 388 -9.01 -25.31 -5.32
C ALA A 388 -9.32 -24.94 -6.79
N THR A 389 -10.26 -25.65 -7.44
CA THR A 389 -10.69 -25.32 -8.82
C THR A 389 -11.65 -24.14 -8.88
N ARG A 390 -12.25 -23.76 -7.73
CA ARG A 390 -13.27 -22.71 -7.60
C ARG A 390 -12.72 -21.42 -6.98
N VAL A 391 -11.49 -21.45 -6.46
CA VAL A 391 -10.81 -20.31 -5.84
C VAL A 391 -10.82 -19.08 -6.76
N VAL A 392 -11.15 -17.91 -6.21
CA VAL A 392 -11.13 -16.65 -6.94
C VAL A 392 -9.73 -16.37 -7.47
N ALA A 393 -9.62 -16.08 -8.77
CA ALA A 393 -8.35 -16.00 -9.48
C ALA A 393 -7.52 -14.76 -9.12
N THR A 394 -6.21 -14.83 -9.36
CA THR A 394 -5.31 -13.66 -9.27
C THR A 394 -5.78 -12.52 -10.17
N GLY A 395 -5.75 -11.28 -9.67
CA GLY A 395 -6.11 -10.08 -10.43
C GLY A 395 -7.59 -9.95 -10.83
N SER A 396 -8.43 -10.93 -10.47
CA SER A 396 -9.89 -10.86 -10.58
C SER A 396 -10.46 -9.81 -9.64
N ASP A 397 -11.62 -9.23 -9.91
CA ASP A 397 -12.40 -8.37 -8.99
C ASP A 397 -13.48 -9.14 -8.20
N ALA A 398 -13.65 -10.44 -8.50
CA ALA A 398 -14.69 -11.31 -7.94
C ALA A 398 -14.56 -11.70 -6.46
N TYR A 399 -13.50 -11.32 -5.72
CA TYR A 399 -13.49 -11.58 -4.27
C TYR A 399 -14.36 -10.54 -3.57
N ASP A 400 -15.50 -10.97 -3.04
CA ASP A 400 -16.41 -10.12 -2.28
C ASP A 400 -15.86 -10.00 -0.85
N ARG A 401 -15.54 -8.79 -0.40
CA ARG A 401 -14.98 -8.62 0.95
C ARG A 401 -16.11 -8.74 1.99
N PRO A 402 -15.99 -9.62 3.00
CA PRO A 402 -17.01 -9.69 4.04
C PRO A 402 -17.00 -8.41 4.87
N THR A 403 -18.19 -7.93 5.21
CA THR A 403 -18.36 -6.99 6.34
C THR A 403 -17.99 -7.70 7.65
N THR A 404 -17.67 -6.92 8.70
CA THR A 404 -17.37 -7.47 10.03
C THR A 404 -18.50 -8.36 10.56
N GLU A 405 -19.77 -8.02 10.29
CA GLU A 405 -20.93 -8.83 10.68
C GLU A 405 -20.94 -10.18 9.96
N GLN A 406 -20.78 -10.17 8.63
CA GLN A 406 -20.74 -11.40 7.82
C GLN A 406 -19.58 -12.32 8.21
N ALA A 407 -18.37 -11.77 8.37
CA ALA A 407 -17.22 -12.53 8.86
C ALA A 407 -17.52 -13.11 10.26
N CYS A 408 -18.24 -12.36 11.09
CA CYS A 408 -18.63 -12.82 12.42
C CYS A 408 -19.64 -13.96 12.40
N ASP A 409 -20.63 -13.91 11.51
CA ASP A 409 -21.62 -14.97 11.39
C ASP A 409 -20.97 -16.28 10.91
N LEU A 410 -20.00 -16.21 10.00
CA LEU A 410 -19.17 -17.36 9.62
C LEU A 410 -18.40 -17.93 10.82
N GLY A 411 -17.74 -17.07 11.62
CA GLY A 411 -17.05 -17.51 12.83
C GLY A 411 -18.00 -18.15 13.84
N ASN A 412 -19.15 -17.52 14.10
CA ASN A 412 -20.20 -18.05 14.97
C ASN A 412 -20.76 -19.39 14.46
N ALA A 413 -20.93 -19.54 13.15
CA ALA A 413 -21.40 -20.79 12.56
C ALA A 413 -20.39 -21.92 12.73
N PHE A 414 -19.10 -21.62 12.60
CA PHE A 414 -18.04 -22.59 12.85
C PHE A 414 -18.01 -23.03 14.33
N ASP A 415 -18.17 -22.09 15.27
CA ASP A 415 -18.34 -22.38 16.71
C ASP A 415 -19.61 -23.19 17.01
N LEU A 416 -20.69 -23.04 16.23
CA LEU A 416 -21.87 -23.89 16.33
C LEU A 416 -21.60 -25.32 15.84
N LEU A 417 -20.75 -25.51 14.82
CA LEU A 417 -20.32 -26.85 14.39
C LEU A 417 -19.53 -27.56 15.49
N ASP A 418 -18.58 -26.88 16.13
CA ASP A 418 -17.83 -27.39 17.29
C ASP A 418 -18.76 -27.82 18.44
N LYS A 419 -19.85 -27.07 18.65
CA LYS A 419 -20.88 -27.40 19.66
C LYS A 419 -21.89 -28.46 19.21
N GLY A 420 -21.72 -29.05 18.03
CA GLY A 420 -22.63 -30.04 17.44
C GLY A 420 -24.00 -29.48 17.04
N LYS A 421 -24.15 -28.16 16.95
CA LYS A 421 -25.38 -27.45 16.56
C LYS A 421 -25.44 -27.22 15.06
N VAL A 422 -25.37 -28.33 14.32
CA VAL A 422 -25.24 -28.35 12.85
C VAL A 422 -26.34 -27.57 12.13
N VAL A 423 -27.60 -27.72 12.58
CA VAL A 423 -28.74 -27.03 11.96
C VAL A 423 -28.71 -25.52 12.23
N ASP A 424 -28.35 -25.11 13.45
CA ASP A 424 -28.21 -23.68 13.78
C ASP A 424 -27.08 -23.04 12.97
N ALA A 425 -25.99 -23.78 12.73
CA ALA A 425 -24.90 -23.33 11.87
C ALA A 425 -25.36 -23.14 10.42
N ALA A 426 -26.09 -24.11 9.86
CA ALA A 426 -26.63 -24.05 8.50
C ALA A 426 -27.59 -22.88 8.33
N ASP A 427 -28.49 -22.66 9.28
CA ASP A 427 -29.43 -21.54 9.24
C ASP A 427 -28.72 -20.17 9.30
N LEU A 428 -27.63 -20.08 10.06
CA LEU A 428 -26.87 -18.84 10.21
C LEU A 428 -26.12 -18.44 8.93
N VAL A 429 -25.59 -19.41 8.18
CA VAL A 429 -24.78 -19.13 6.98
C VAL A 429 -25.58 -19.16 5.68
N ALA A 430 -26.81 -19.66 5.70
CA ALA A 430 -27.70 -19.70 4.52
C ALA A 430 -27.84 -18.35 3.76
N PRO A 431 -27.89 -17.17 4.42
CA PRO A 431 -27.95 -15.88 3.72
C PRO A 431 -26.68 -15.53 2.91
N TYR A 432 -25.59 -16.28 3.09
CA TYR A 432 -24.28 -15.99 2.53
C TYR A 432 -23.87 -16.99 1.45
N ASP A 433 -24.80 -17.78 0.92
CA ASP A 433 -24.54 -18.82 -0.09
C ASP A 433 -23.57 -19.88 0.46
N TYR A 434 -23.83 -20.33 1.68
CA TYR A 434 -23.08 -21.40 2.34
C TYR A 434 -24.02 -22.52 2.76
N SER A 435 -23.53 -23.75 2.58
CA SER A 435 -24.14 -24.97 3.07
C SER A 435 -23.25 -25.64 4.12
N VAL A 436 -23.87 -26.41 5.01
CA VAL A 436 -23.14 -27.31 5.91
C VAL A 436 -23.06 -28.69 5.26
N LEU A 437 -21.85 -29.20 5.05
CA LEU A 437 -21.63 -30.57 4.57
C LEU A 437 -21.39 -31.49 5.76
N ARG A 438 -22.08 -32.63 5.80
CA ARG A 438 -21.69 -33.79 6.61
C ARG A 438 -20.89 -34.72 5.71
N VAL A 439 -19.59 -34.76 5.94
CA VAL A 439 -18.63 -35.49 5.10
C VAL A 439 -18.28 -36.80 5.78
N THR A 440 -18.46 -37.92 5.09
CA THR A 440 -17.99 -39.23 5.57
C THR A 440 -16.81 -39.66 4.71
N ASP A 441 -15.61 -39.75 5.31
CA ASP A 441 -14.41 -40.21 4.59
C ASP A 441 -14.58 -41.69 4.19
N PRO A 442 -14.64 -42.04 2.89
CA PRO A 442 -14.97 -43.41 2.46
C PRO A 442 -13.98 -44.48 2.93
N GLY A 443 -12.72 -44.09 3.15
CA GLY A 443 -11.65 -44.99 3.57
C GLY A 443 -11.61 -45.26 5.08
N THR A 444 -12.06 -44.32 5.91
CA THR A 444 -11.94 -44.39 7.37
C THR A 444 -13.29 -44.49 8.08
N GLY A 445 -14.37 -44.05 7.43
CA GLY A 445 -15.70 -43.89 8.02
C GLY A 445 -15.80 -42.72 8.99
N ARG A 446 -14.77 -41.86 9.10
CA ARG A 446 -14.81 -40.67 9.97
C ARG A 446 -15.79 -39.65 9.42
N GLU A 447 -16.55 -39.04 10.32
CA GLU A 447 -17.46 -37.94 10.00
C GLU A 447 -16.78 -36.60 10.27
N HIS A 448 -16.92 -35.68 9.32
CA HIS A 448 -16.52 -34.28 9.45
C HIS A 448 -17.70 -33.37 9.13
N LEU A 449 -17.65 -32.15 9.63
CA LEU A 449 -18.60 -31.08 9.33
C LEU A 449 -17.86 -29.98 8.59
N ALA A 450 -18.38 -29.51 7.46
CA ALA A 450 -17.74 -28.42 6.71
C ALA A 450 -18.70 -27.29 6.40
N LEU A 451 -18.25 -26.04 6.57
CA LEU A 451 -18.85 -24.88 5.93
C LEU A 451 -18.27 -24.76 4.52
N ALA A 452 -19.14 -24.90 3.52
CA ALA A 452 -18.78 -24.82 2.11
C ALA A 452 -19.59 -23.73 1.42
N GLU A 453 -18.90 -22.85 0.70
CA GLU A 453 -19.55 -21.87 -0.15
C GLU A 453 -20.18 -22.58 -1.36
N ASP A 454 -21.44 -22.26 -1.63
CA ASP A 454 -22.18 -22.80 -2.76
C ASP A 454 -21.67 -22.15 -4.06
N PRO A 455 -21.36 -22.93 -5.10
CA PRO A 455 -20.93 -22.37 -6.36
C PRO A 455 -22.09 -21.65 -7.06
N ASP A 456 -21.78 -20.56 -7.75
CA ASP A 456 -22.71 -19.84 -8.60
C ASP A 456 -23.11 -20.66 -9.86
N GLY A 457 -23.99 -20.10 -10.69
CA GLY A 457 -24.43 -20.74 -11.93
C GLY A 457 -23.33 -21.01 -12.96
N THR A 458 -22.10 -20.52 -12.73
CA THR A 458 -20.91 -20.76 -13.56
C THR A 458 -19.97 -21.83 -12.97
N GLY A 459 -20.25 -22.31 -11.76
CA GLY A 459 -19.43 -23.27 -11.04
C GLY A 459 -18.27 -22.63 -10.25
N ARG A 460 -18.26 -21.31 -10.05
CA ARG A 460 -17.25 -20.59 -9.25
C ARG A 460 -17.85 -20.10 -7.93
N TYR A 461 -17.00 -19.71 -6.99
CA TYR A 461 -17.46 -19.05 -5.78
C TYR A 461 -18.03 -17.67 -6.08
N ALA A 462 -19.14 -17.34 -5.42
CA ALA A 462 -19.80 -16.04 -5.54
C ALA A 462 -19.06 -14.95 -4.75
N ARG A 463 -18.36 -15.34 -3.68
CA ARG A 463 -17.69 -14.46 -2.71
C ARG A 463 -16.22 -14.80 -2.54
N GLY A 464 -15.88 -16.09 -2.48
CA GLY A 464 -14.51 -16.56 -2.29
C GLY A 464 -14.03 -16.48 -0.84
N TRP A 465 -14.90 -16.74 0.13
CA TRP A 465 -14.59 -16.59 1.57
C TRP A 465 -13.82 -17.77 2.15
N GLY A 466 -14.04 -18.98 1.64
CA GLY A 466 -13.25 -20.16 2.00
C GLY A 466 -14.06 -21.42 2.24
N PHE A 467 -13.33 -22.46 2.66
CA PHE A 467 -13.86 -23.77 3.00
C PHE A 467 -13.28 -24.19 4.34
N PHE A 468 -14.15 -24.52 5.30
CA PHE A 468 -13.76 -24.71 6.69
C PHE A 468 -14.31 -26.02 7.22
N VAL A 469 -13.43 -26.92 7.66
CA VAL A 469 -13.77 -28.26 8.14
C VAL A 469 -13.49 -28.36 9.63
N HIS A 470 -14.42 -28.97 10.36
CA HIS A 470 -14.32 -29.34 11.76
C HIS A 470 -14.55 -30.86 11.90
N SER A 471 -13.68 -31.51 12.67
CA SER A 471 -13.73 -32.95 12.98
C SER A 471 -14.09 -33.13 14.46
N PRO A 472 -15.35 -33.50 14.79
CA PRO A 472 -15.81 -33.58 16.17
C PRO A 472 -15.07 -34.61 17.03
N ASP A 473 -14.58 -35.68 16.41
CA ASP A 473 -13.94 -36.83 17.07
C ASP A 473 -12.41 -36.87 16.84
N ALA A 474 -11.81 -35.74 16.45
CA ALA A 474 -10.37 -35.63 16.23
C ALA A 474 -9.55 -35.97 17.48
N SER A 475 -8.41 -36.65 17.29
CA SER A 475 -7.46 -36.95 18.36
C SER A 475 -6.39 -35.89 18.57
N SER A 476 -6.18 -34.99 17.60
CA SER A 476 -5.26 -33.85 17.68
C SER A 476 -6.00 -32.52 17.77
N ALA A 477 -5.61 -31.67 18.73
CA ALA A 477 -6.14 -30.32 18.91
C ALA A 477 -5.38 -29.31 18.02
N THR A 478 -5.25 -29.65 16.74
CA THR A 478 -4.56 -28.84 15.73
C THR A 478 -5.55 -28.22 14.75
N THR A 479 -5.36 -26.94 14.48
CA THR A 479 -6.02 -26.22 13.39
C THR A 479 -5.02 -26.01 12.24
N VAL A 480 -5.29 -26.66 11.11
CA VAL A 480 -4.46 -26.59 9.90
C VAL A 480 -4.99 -25.50 8.98
N ILE A 481 -4.13 -24.61 8.50
CA ILE A 481 -4.54 -23.45 7.71
C ILE A 481 -3.78 -23.40 6.37
N ALA A 482 -4.52 -23.47 5.27
CA ALA A 482 -4.04 -23.15 3.94
C ALA A 482 -4.50 -21.72 3.57
N ALA A 483 -3.69 -20.73 3.95
CA ALA A 483 -3.99 -19.32 3.73
C ALA A 483 -3.87 -18.90 2.25
N TYR A 484 -3.10 -19.66 1.46
CA TYR A 484 -2.71 -19.33 0.09
C TYR A 484 -2.99 -20.47 -0.90
N PRO A 485 -4.24 -20.97 -1.00
CA PRO A 485 -4.57 -22.02 -1.94
C PRO A 485 -4.32 -21.52 -3.36
N VAL A 486 -3.81 -22.39 -4.23
CA VAL A 486 -3.44 -22.09 -5.63
C VAL A 486 -2.26 -21.11 -5.77
N SER A 487 -2.26 -19.98 -5.05
CA SER A 487 -1.19 -18.97 -5.05
C SER A 487 0.14 -19.49 -4.49
N ALA A 488 0.07 -20.37 -3.50
CA ALA A 488 1.16 -21.22 -3.07
C ALA A 488 0.90 -22.65 -3.53
N THR A 489 1.01 -22.89 -4.85
CA THR A 489 0.66 -24.12 -5.58
C THR A 489 0.65 -25.43 -4.75
N PHE A 490 -0.50 -26.07 -4.58
CA PHE A 490 -0.67 -27.32 -3.82
C PHE A 490 -0.45 -27.23 -2.29
N SER A 491 -0.35 -26.03 -1.71
CA SER A 491 -0.33 -25.85 -0.25
C SER A 491 -1.61 -26.37 0.39
N GLU A 492 -2.75 -26.16 -0.26
CA GLU A 492 -4.06 -26.64 0.19
C GLU A 492 -4.15 -28.17 0.20
N ARG A 493 -3.51 -28.82 -0.77
CA ARG A 493 -3.45 -30.29 -0.82
C ARG A 493 -2.55 -30.85 0.26
N LEU A 494 -1.43 -30.19 0.55
CA LEU A 494 -0.56 -30.58 1.66
C LEU A 494 -1.28 -30.38 3.01
N ALA A 495 -1.99 -29.28 3.19
CA ALA A 495 -2.79 -29.02 4.38
C ALA A 495 -3.88 -30.09 4.59
N ALA A 496 -4.59 -30.49 3.55
CA ALA A 496 -5.59 -31.56 3.64
C ALA A 496 -4.98 -32.92 3.99
N GLN A 497 -3.79 -33.22 3.47
CA GLN A 497 -3.08 -34.46 3.81
C GLN A 497 -2.55 -34.44 5.24
N PHE A 498 -2.08 -33.29 5.70
CA PHE A 498 -1.68 -33.11 7.09
C PHE A 498 -2.89 -33.27 8.02
N PHE A 499 -4.02 -32.60 7.75
CA PHE A 499 -5.27 -32.75 8.49
C PHE A 499 -5.67 -34.23 8.66
N ALA A 500 -5.61 -35.01 7.59
CA ALA A 500 -5.95 -36.43 7.64
C ALA A 500 -4.92 -37.31 8.39
N ALA A 501 -3.63 -36.97 8.29
CA ALA A 501 -2.53 -37.72 8.90
C ALA A 501 -2.40 -37.45 10.41
N ASP A 502 -2.60 -36.20 10.81
CA ASP A 502 -2.59 -35.71 12.19
C ASP A 502 -3.87 -36.05 12.95
N ASP A 503 -4.95 -36.38 12.22
CA ASP A 503 -6.29 -36.47 12.78
C ASP A 503 -6.67 -35.17 13.51
N ALA A 504 -6.38 -34.06 12.82
CA ALA A 504 -6.51 -32.70 13.31
C ALA A 504 -7.98 -32.29 13.49
N GLN A 505 -8.23 -31.41 14.46
CA GLN A 505 -9.56 -30.89 14.77
C GLN A 505 -10.13 -30.03 13.66
N ASN A 506 -9.33 -29.17 13.03
CA ASN A 506 -9.83 -28.23 12.04
C ASN A 506 -8.93 -28.12 10.80
N LEU A 507 -9.54 -27.91 9.63
CA LEU A 507 -8.85 -27.53 8.39
C LEU A 507 -9.52 -26.31 7.77
N LEU A 508 -8.77 -25.22 7.63
CA LEU A 508 -9.26 -23.95 7.11
C LEU A 508 -8.54 -23.61 5.80
N VAL A 509 -9.29 -23.43 4.72
CA VAL A 509 -8.74 -23.14 3.38
C VAL A 509 -9.35 -21.85 2.87
N ALA A 510 -8.51 -20.87 2.50
CA ALA A 510 -9.00 -19.59 1.96
C ALA A 510 -9.79 -19.78 0.64
N GLY A 511 -10.71 -18.87 0.31
CA GLY A 511 -11.51 -18.99 -0.93
C GLY A 511 -10.96 -18.22 -2.13
N ALA A 512 -9.88 -17.46 -1.95
CA ALA A 512 -9.33 -16.56 -2.95
C ALA A 512 -7.81 -16.64 -3.06
N HIS A 513 -7.30 -16.35 -4.26
CA HIS A 513 -5.87 -16.12 -4.46
C HIS A 513 -5.43 -14.90 -3.64
N ARG A 514 -4.22 -14.93 -3.05
CA ARG A 514 -3.71 -13.82 -2.21
C ARG A 514 -3.56 -12.46 -2.91
N THR A 515 -3.68 -12.45 -4.24
CA THR A 515 -3.64 -11.26 -5.10
C THR A 515 -4.94 -11.12 -5.90
N ALA A 516 -6.02 -11.81 -5.51
CA ALA A 516 -7.35 -11.45 -5.95
C ALA A 516 -7.60 -9.99 -5.57
N ASN A 517 -8.23 -9.30 -6.51
CA ASN A 517 -8.54 -7.88 -6.54
C ASN A 517 -7.32 -6.94 -6.66
N ARG A 518 -6.09 -7.47 -6.82
CA ARG A 518 -4.83 -6.70 -6.93
C ARG A 518 -4.57 -6.12 -8.33
N ALA A 519 -5.58 -5.60 -9.03
CA ALA A 519 -5.40 -5.10 -10.39
C ALA A 519 -4.44 -3.89 -10.46
N ASP A 520 -4.41 -3.04 -9.42
CA ASP A 520 -3.51 -1.88 -9.32
C ASP A 520 -2.83 -1.82 -7.95
N ALA A 521 -1.56 -1.43 -7.91
CA ALA A 521 -0.68 -1.52 -6.73
C ALA A 521 -1.15 -0.72 -5.51
N ASP A 522 -2.05 0.26 -5.68
CA ASP A 522 -2.34 1.27 -4.65
C ASP A 522 -3.82 1.40 -4.25
N THR A 523 -4.78 0.64 -4.83
CA THR A 523 -6.23 0.83 -4.52
C THR A 523 -7.12 -0.41 -4.44
N TYR A 524 -6.59 -1.57 -4.06
CA TYR A 524 -7.47 -2.62 -3.56
C TYR A 524 -6.78 -3.38 -2.43
N GLU A 525 -7.40 -3.43 -1.23
CA GLU A 525 -6.93 -4.31 -0.17
C GLU A 525 -7.09 -5.75 -0.66
N PRO A 526 -5.99 -6.43 -1.04
CA PRO A 526 -6.08 -7.72 -1.70
C PRO A 526 -6.74 -8.71 -0.74
N ALA A 527 -7.29 -9.80 -1.28
CA ALA A 527 -7.89 -10.87 -0.46
C ALA A 527 -6.91 -11.51 0.55
N ASN A 528 -5.62 -11.14 0.54
CA ASN A 528 -4.53 -11.67 1.34
C ASN A 528 -4.93 -11.87 2.82
N PRO A 529 -5.25 -13.10 3.23
CA PRO A 529 -5.83 -13.36 4.54
C PRO A 529 -4.81 -13.28 5.69
N THR A 530 -3.51 -13.20 5.39
CA THR A 530 -2.47 -13.06 6.43
C THR A 530 -2.17 -11.60 6.76
N THR A 531 -2.62 -10.64 5.94
CA THR A 531 -2.37 -9.20 6.15
C THR A 531 -3.64 -8.34 6.12
N ALA A 532 -4.73 -8.83 5.54
CA ALA A 532 -6.01 -8.13 5.53
C ALA A 532 -6.71 -8.22 6.89
N SER A 533 -7.22 -7.08 7.35
CA SER A 533 -7.83 -6.92 8.68
C SER A 533 -9.12 -7.69 8.86
N GLU A 534 -9.99 -7.64 7.85
CA GLU A 534 -11.31 -8.25 7.83
C GLU A 534 -11.33 -9.30 6.71
N SER A 535 -11.08 -10.56 7.07
CA SER A 535 -11.27 -11.71 6.18
C SER A 535 -12.04 -12.81 6.90
N ALA A 536 -12.89 -13.53 6.14
CA ALA A 536 -13.63 -14.69 6.64
C ALA A 536 -12.69 -15.74 7.26
N LEU A 537 -11.59 -16.06 6.57
CA LEU A 537 -10.58 -17.00 7.07
C LEU A 537 -10.01 -16.57 8.42
N ARG A 538 -9.61 -15.30 8.58
CA ARG A 538 -9.10 -14.78 9.85
C ARG A 538 -10.12 -14.92 10.96
N ARG A 539 -11.39 -14.59 10.68
CA ARG A 539 -12.44 -14.66 11.69
C ARG A 539 -12.77 -16.08 12.11
N VAL A 540 -12.82 -17.02 11.17
CA VAL A 540 -12.99 -18.44 11.48
C VAL A 540 -11.78 -18.99 12.22
N ALA A 541 -10.55 -18.64 11.82
CA ALA A 541 -9.33 -19.06 12.48
C ALA A 541 -9.26 -18.59 13.95
N MET A 542 -9.67 -17.34 14.23
CA MET A 542 -9.78 -16.85 15.61
C MET A 542 -10.75 -17.67 16.48
N GLN A 543 -11.77 -18.26 15.85
CA GLN A 543 -12.83 -19.01 16.54
C GLN A 543 -12.51 -20.50 16.64
N ALA A 544 -11.74 -21.02 15.69
CA ALA A 544 -11.29 -22.40 15.63
C ALA A 544 -10.11 -22.71 16.57
N VAL A 545 -9.48 -21.68 17.13
CA VAL A 545 -8.22 -21.79 17.86
C VAL A 545 -8.36 -21.26 19.29
N ASP A 546 -8.19 -22.14 20.27
CA ASP A 546 -8.29 -21.83 21.68
C ASP A 546 -6.96 -22.07 22.45
N LYS A 547 -6.97 -21.77 23.76
CA LYS A 547 -5.76 -21.87 24.58
C LYS A 547 -5.23 -23.31 24.63
N GLY A 548 -3.99 -23.50 24.21
CA GLY A 548 -3.29 -24.79 24.25
C GLY A 548 -3.42 -25.62 22.98
N GLU A 549 -4.13 -25.13 21.97
CA GLU A 549 -4.20 -25.73 20.64
C GLU A 549 -3.03 -25.27 19.77
N THR A 550 -2.73 -26.03 18.72
CA THR A 550 -1.72 -25.65 17.72
C THR A 550 -2.40 -25.08 16.48
N SER A 551 -1.90 -23.95 15.98
CA SER A 551 -2.34 -23.36 14.72
C SER A 551 -1.21 -23.48 13.69
N LEU A 552 -1.29 -24.47 12.80
CA LEU A 552 -0.29 -24.72 11.76
C LEU A 552 -0.69 -24.12 10.42
N GLN A 553 0.05 -23.12 9.95
CA GLN A 553 -0.11 -22.53 8.62
C GLN A 553 0.85 -23.14 7.60
N VAL A 554 0.32 -23.48 6.42
CA VAL A 554 1.08 -24.01 5.28
C VAL A 554 1.11 -22.96 4.17
N LEU A 555 2.18 -22.15 4.10
CA LEU A 555 2.25 -21.01 3.17
C LEU A 555 3.00 -21.30 1.87
N GLY A 556 3.81 -22.36 1.81
CA GLY A 556 4.52 -22.85 0.62
C GLY A 556 5.52 -21.87 -0.03
N ALA A 557 6.81 -22.22 -0.07
CA ALA A 557 7.83 -21.36 -0.69
C ALA A 557 7.84 -21.46 -2.23
N THR A 558 8.08 -20.34 -2.93
CA THR A 558 8.22 -20.33 -4.40
C THR A 558 9.53 -20.96 -4.89
N ARG A 559 10.46 -21.27 -3.98
CA ARG A 559 11.76 -21.86 -4.29
C ARG A 559 11.62 -23.36 -4.62
N ASP A 560 12.39 -23.81 -5.61
CA ASP A 560 12.61 -25.22 -5.88
C ASP A 560 13.50 -25.84 -4.79
N GLY A 561 13.33 -27.13 -4.52
CA GLY A 561 14.12 -27.84 -3.52
C GLY A 561 13.28 -28.73 -2.60
N ASN A 562 13.88 -29.12 -1.49
CA ASN A 562 13.30 -29.99 -0.45
C ASN A 562 13.37 -29.38 0.95
N GLU A 563 13.48 -28.06 1.05
CA GLU A 563 13.58 -27.35 2.33
C GLU A 563 12.19 -27.14 2.93
N VAL A 564 12.13 -27.13 4.27
CA VAL A 564 10.94 -26.78 5.05
C VAL A 564 11.33 -25.77 6.14
N PRO A 565 11.56 -24.49 5.77
CA PRO A 565 11.71 -23.44 6.78
C PRO A 565 10.47 -23.33 7.66
N LEU A 566 10.66 -22.93 8.91
CA LEU A 566 9.59 -22.82 9.89
C LEU A 566 9.82 -21.70 10.90
N THR A 567 8.72 -21.24 11.52
CA THR A 567 8.75 -20.21 12.56
C THR A 567 7.54 -20.35 13.50
N SER A 568 7.71 -19.96 14.77
CA SER A 568 6.61 -19.68 15.71
C SER A 568 6.22 -18.20 15.75
N GLY A 569 6.91 -17.39 14.94
CA GLY A 569 6.78 -15.93 14.89
C GLY A 569 7.23 -15.19 16.12
N THR A 570 8.09 -15.80 16.93
CA THR A 570 8.66 -15.20 18.15
C THR A 570 10.15 -15.46 18.19
N VAL A 571 10.88 -14.55 18.85
CA VAL A 571 12.26 -14.77 19.29
C VAL A 571 12.30 -14.67 20.81
N PRO A 572 12.75 -15.72 21.54
CA PRO A 572 13.17 -17.01 21.02
C PRO A 572 12.02 -17.83 20.38
N PRO A 573 12.33 -18.83 19.53
CA PRO A 573 11.35 -19.79 19.06
C PRO A 573 10.70 -20.54 20.22
N THR A 574 9.53 -21.14 19.98
CA THR A 574 8.88 -21.98 20.98
C THR A 574 9.46 -23.40 21.00
N ASP A 575 9.32 -24.09 22.13
CA ASP A 575 9.79 -25.47 22.31
C ASP A 575 9.24 -26.42 21.22
N LEU A 576 7.99 -26.18 20.78
CA LEU A 576 7.37 -26.96 19.71
C LEU A 576 8.04 -26.70 18.35
N ALA A 577 8.35 -25.44 18.04
CA ALA A 577 9.05 -25.09 16.81
C ALA A 577 10.47 -25.69 16.77
N GLU A 578 11.20 -25.68 17.88
CA GLU A 578 12.51 -26.32 17.99
C GLU A 578 12.44 -27.85 17.84
N THR A 579 11.40 -28.47 18.43
CA THR A 579 11.14 -29.91 18.30
C THR A 579 10.85 -30.28 16.85
N LEU A 580 10.03 -29.48 16.18
CA LEU A 580 9.66 -29.68 14.79
C LEU A 580 10.86 -29.51 13.84
N ASP A 581 11.68 -28.48 14.07
CA ASP A 581 12.92 -28.23 13.34
C ASP A 581 13.87 -29.44 13.41
N SER A 582 14.07 -29.98 14.62
CA SER A 582 14.91 -31.15 14.88
C SER A 582 14.39 -32.40 14.16
N ALA A 583 13.08 -32.62 14.19
CA ALA A 583 12.46 -33.79 13.57
C ALA A 583 12.45 -33.72 12.03
N LEU A 584 12.19 -32.54 11.46
CA LEU A 584 12.27 -32.30 10.02
C LEU A 584 13.69 -32.51 9.50
N THR A 585 14.68 -31.96 10.20
CA THR A 585 16.11 -32.19 9.91
C THR A 585 16.44 -33.68 9.93
N SER A 586 15.98 -34.40 10.97
CA SER A 586 16.19 -35.84 11.11
C SER A 586 15.52 -36.67 10.00
N ALA A 587 14.39 -36.18 9.46
CA ALA A 587 13.68 -36.80 8.33
C ALA A 587 14.31 -36.47 6.95
N GLY A 588 15.38 -35.67 6.94
CA GLY A 588 16.15 -35.30 5.75
C GLY A 588 15.64 -34.07 5.02
N TYR A 589 14.86 -33.21 5.68
CA TYR A 589 14.47 -31.90 5.17
C TYR A 589 15.41 -30.84 5.72
N PRO A 590 16.15 -30.09 4.89
CA PRO A 590 16.83 -28.89 5.36
C PRO A 590 15.81 -27.90 5.90
N THR A 591 16.08 -27.34 7.08
CA THR A 591 15.23 -26.35 7.73
C THR A 591 15.98 -25.04 7.90
N CYS A 592 15.22 -23.98 8.17
CA CYS A 592 15.70 -22.67 8.60
C CYS A 592 14.69 -22.22 9.65
N LEU A 593 15.05 -22.33 10.93
CA LEU A 593 14.21 -21.90 12.05
C LEU A 593 14.46 -20.42 12.33
N TYR A 594 13.40 -19.61 12.32
CA TYR A 594 13.47 -18.22 12.73
C TYR A 594 13.86 -18.11 14.21
N ALA A 595 15.02 -17.52 14.49
CA ALA A 595 15.57 -17.25 15.81
C ALA A 595 16.51 -16.03 15.76
N ASP A 596 17.04 -15.60 16.91
CA ASP A 596 17.95 -14.44 17.01
C ASP A 596 19.16 -14.60 16.06
N GLY A 597 19.25 -13.74 15.03
CA GLY A 597 20.31 -13.76 14.03
C GLY A 597 20.20 -14.85 12.95
N THR A 598 19.08 -15.60 12.87
CA THR A 598 18.88 -16.64 11.85
C THR A 598 17.48 -16.63 11.24
N CYS A 599 17.42 -16.66 9.90
CA CYS A 599 16.17 -16.79 9.13
C CYS A 599 15.16 -15.65 9.41
N GLU A 600 15.64 -14.43 9.67
CA GLU A 600 14.82 -13.28 10.10
C GLU A 600 13.71 -12.92 9.11
N ASP A 601 13.99 -13.01 7.80
CA ASP A 601 13.01 -12.78 6.72
C ASP A 601 11.80 -13.74 6.76
N LEU A 602 11.87 -14.83 7.53
CA LEU A 602 10.82 -15.84 7.65
C LEU A 602 10.05 -15.72 8.97
N GLY A 603 10.32 -14.68 9.77
CA GLY A 603 9.74 -14.48 11.09
C GLY A 603 8.22 -14.47 11.10
N SER A 604 7.53 -14.09 10.02
CA SER A 604 6.06 -14.06 9.97
C SER A 604 5.43 -13.20 11.08
N THR A 605 6.18 -12.23 11.62
CA THR A 605 5.74 -11.40 12.75
C THR A 605 4.58 -10.49 12.37
N GLY A 606 4.53 -10.06 11.10
CA GLY A 606 3.40 -9.32 10.49
C GLY A 606 2.20 -10.18 10.03
N ASN A 607 2.23 -11.50 10.21
CA ASN A 607 1.10 -12.36 9.84
C ASN A 607 -0.01 -12.28 10.90
N LEU A 608 -1.16 -11.71 10.54
CA LEU A 608 -2.28 -11.49 11.45
C LEU A 608 -2.84 -12.80 12.05
N LEU A 609 -2.81 -13.91 11.31
CA LEU A 609 -3.24 -15.22 11.82
C LEU A 609 -2.28 -15.74 12.91
N VAL A 610 -0.99 -15.46 12.78
CA VAL A 610 0.01 -15.78 13.81
C VAL A 610 -0.21 -14.91 15.04
N GLN A 611 -0.43 -13.61 14.85
CA GLN A 611 -0.68 -12.67 15.95
C GLN A 611 -1.95 -13.02 16.73
N ASP A 612 -3.03 -13.37 16.02
CA ASP A 612 -4.31 -13.75 16.62
C ASP A 612 -4.21 -15.06 17.40
N ALA A 613 -3.54 -16.09 16.86
CA ALA A 613 -3.31 -17.35 17.56
C ALA A 613 -2.56 -17.14 18.89
N ARG A 614 -1.56 -16.25 18.92
CA ARG A 614 -0.90 -15.88 20.18
C ARG A 614 -1.82 -15.16 21.14
N ALA A 615 -2.67 -14.27 20.63
CA ALA A 615 -3.65 -13.55 21.45
C ALA A 615 -4.66 -14.52 22.09
N THR A 616 -4.99 -15.64 21.44
CA THR A 616 -5.82 -16.71 22.02
C THR A 616 -5.05 -17.66 22.94
N LYS A 617 -3.71 -17.56 22.98
CA LYS A 617 -2.76 -18.45 23.68
C LYS A 617 -2.67 -19.85 23.06
N ALA A 618 -2.95 -19.94 21.77
CA ALA A 618 -2.55 -21.09 20.97
C ALA A 618 -1.07 -20.97 20.58
N GLU A 619 -0.52 -22.09 20.15
CA GLU A 619 0.84 -22.22 19.67
C GLU A 619 0.85 -22.05 18.14
N PRO A 620 1.27 -20.88 17.62
CA PRO A 620 1.33 -20.67 16.18
C PRO A 620 2.57 -21.37 15.59
N LEU A 621 2.37 -22.05 14.47
CA LEU A 621 3.45 -22.56 13.63
C LEU A 621 3.20 -22.17 12.19
N VAL A 622 4.24 -21.74 11.49
CA VAL A 622 4.19 -21.49 10.05
C VAL A 622 5.30 -22.28 9.39
N ILE A 623 4.95 -23.04 8.35
CA ILE A 623 5.92 -23.76 7.52
C ILE A 623 5.90 -23.28 6.07
N TYR A 624 7.09 -23.30 5.46
CA TYR A 624 7.34 -22.84 4.10
C TYR A 624 7.85 -23.96 3.17
N PRO A 625 7.14 -25.09 3.03
CA PRO A 625 7.64 -26.22 2.26
C PRO A 625 7.90 -25.84 0.81
N SER A 626 9.08 -26.21 0.31
CA SER A 626 9.52 -25.96 -1.07
C SER A 626 8.59 -26.60 -2.10
N TYR A 627 8.59 -26.09 -3.33
CA TYR A 627 7.74 -26.61 -4.41
C TYR A 627 7.99 -28.10 -4.69
N GLY A 628 9.25 -28.57 -4.62
CA GLY A 628 9.60 -29.97 -4.84
C GLY A 628 8.92 -30.96 -3.87
N ILE A 629 8.56 -30.50 -2.66
CA ILE A 629 7.78 -31.30 -1.70
C ILE A 629 6.30 -31.23 -2.03
N ARG A 630 5.78 -30.02 -2.26
CA ARG A 630 4.36 -29.80 -2.56
C ARG A 630 3.94 -30.36 -3.91
N GLY A 631 4.85 -30.57 -4.86
CA GLY A 631 4.56 -30.95 -6.24
C GLY A 631 4.11 -32.39 -6.45
N THR A 632 4.39 -33.33 -5.53
CA THR A 632 4.05 -34.75 -5.71
C THR A 632 3.29 -35.33 -4.52
N LEU A 633 2.40 -36.28 -4.79
CA LEU A 633 1.61 -36.98 -3.77
C LEU A 633 2.49 -37.60 -2.68
N ALA A 634 3.46 -38.42 -3.10
CA ALA A 634 4.34 -39.14 -2.18
C ALA A 634 5.20 -38.21 -1.30
N ALA A 635 5.69 -37.09 -1.83
CA ALA A 635 6.49 -36.16 -1.05
C ALA A 635 5.63 -35.41 -0.01
N ARG A 636 4.41 -35.01 -0.38
CA ARG A 636 3.48 -34.40 0.57
C ARG A 636 3.05 -35.38 1.67
N GLU A 637 2.72 -36.62 1.33
CA GLU A 637 2.40 -37.67 2.31
C GLU A 637 3.56 -37.91 3.28
N LYS A 638 4.79 -37.96 2.77
CA LYS A 638 5.99 -38.11 3.59
C LYS A 638 6.15 -36.93 4.57
N LEU A 639 5.98 -35.68 4.10
CA LEU A 639 6.08 -34.52 4.99
C LEU A 639 4.93 -34.50 6.00
N ALA A 640 3.69 -34.73 5.57
CA ALA A 640 2.52 -34.78 6.45
C ALA A 640 2.71 -35.80 7.58
N GLY A 641 3.20 -37.00 7.27
CA GLY A 641 3.45 -38.03 8.29
C GLY A 641 4.59 -37.70 9.26
N VAL A 642 5.57 -36.86 8.87
CA VAL A 642 6.61 -36.37 9.81
C VAL A 642 6.02 -35.35 10.77
N LEU A 643 5.25 -34.39 10.26
CA LEU A 643 4.61 -33.36 11.07
C LEU A 643 3.62 -33.99 12.07
N ALA A 644 2.79 -34.94 11.61
CA ALA A 644 1.77 -35.61 12.39
C ALA A 644 2.33 -36.60 13.44
N GLY A 645 3.62 -36.89 13.38
CA GLY A 645 4.29 -37.69 14.42
C GLY A 645 4.71 -36.89 15.65
N ILE A 646 4.47 -35.58 15.64
CA ILE A 646 5.01 -34.61 16.61
C ILE A 646 3.89 -33.77 17.20
N LEU A 647 3.03 -33.24 16.33
CA LEU A 647 1.77 -32.59 16.66
C LEU A 647 0.75 -33.66 17.11
#